data_AF-R7JPF5-F1
#
_entry.id   AF-R7JPF5-F1
#
_cell.length_a   1.000
_cell.length_b   1.000
_cell.length_c   1.000
_cell.angle_alpha   90.00
_cell.angle_beta   90.00
_cell.angle_gamma   90.00
#
_symmetry.space_group_name_H-M   'P 1'
#
loop_
_entity.id
_entity.type
_entity.pdbx_description
1 polymer ?
#
loop_
_entity_poly.entity_id
_entity_poly.type
_entity_poly.pdbx_seq_one_letter_code
_entity_poly.pdbx_strand_id
1 'polypeptide(L)'
;MVQQKDSIYNLYKDYYNGVETDWEKLINALEYAVELKNFITLYNLPEPFVKDICGNSRIISYCYDEYLKISKQKDAVQKGITWFASLFNNGEEFFLHNILDLAVRMSLCKDKKYLLEEWVDYCSNREKCNKAGLGEYLYKVEEFGVDSNYIVDSYLKRFYRLWLDAVLPNFPEVQNFRGRIQSQTINEFCELDKGQFKIAQARVRERVLSRIPDFNSINGARDEIAVLKKELNKQKRLMPLRKLFMAIPNLVTSLRPCFMMSPLSVSMFLEAQSYSFDLVIFDEASQVHTEDAIGAIMRGKQIIIVGDTKQLPPTSFFSTSLNDEDFDVDTDEVIEDNDAGAYESILDEAVSILPERSLRWHYRSRHEALIAFSNFKIYNAQLITFPSSTENAPDCGVEYIYVKNGVYDRGGKKNNVIEARKVADLVFDHFRKYPNRSLGVVAFSEAQQSAIDAAIRQKRLQDPCLDKYFIEDKEEPFFIKNLENVQGDERDTIIFSIGYAKDNKGIMYMNFGPLSREGGYRRLNVAITRAKYNVKLIGSIMPTDIDLDKVSSEGVKMLRSYIEFAQQGIVALEKELTFNNYLEFDSPFEEAVYDFLQNKGYHVVTQVGCSGFRIDMAVKHPTQSGKFAIGIECDGATYHSARTARERDRLRQTILEDMGWNIYRIWSTDWIKDPKSEEEKLIRAIERALGDSLTKSNRNDDVVGENNKANMSTPVITIEEKIEPPKAQDAGYGFELYKRAYPLERIGERGFIRKEYDIAWNIISVEQPIHFEELCRRIAPAYGRQKATSIVRDNVRYIFRNHLQEKIIEDKEGFIRIKDFKDVKVRIPNPDDDYLRPIAYICNEELALAMKTIVQHSFGITPNDLFIVTAREFGFKRTGENIINSLQCVYKQMIENNQFIEVDGKVKIN
;
A
#
# COMPACT_ATOMS: atom_id res chain seq x y z
N MET A 1 111.16 32.16 -16.79
CA MET A 1 111.68 30.89 -16.22
C MET A 1 112.18 31.02 -14.78
N VAL A 2 112.95 32.06 -14.40
CA VAL A 2 113.49 32.19 -13.02
C VAL A 2 112.40 32.37 -11.95
N GLN A 3 111.37 33.22 -12.18
CA GLN A 3 110.27 33.41 -11.22
C GLN A 3 109.39 32.16 -10.97
N GLN A 4 109.27 31.25 -11.95
CA GLN A 4 108.54 30.00 -11.76
C GLN A 4 109.31 28.99 -10.91
N LYS A 5 110.65 29.00 -10.99
CA LYS A 5 111.52 28.09 -10.23
C LYS A 5 111.51 28.41 -8.73
N ASP A 6 111.55 29.70 -8.37
CA ASP A 6 111.50 30.15 -6.98
C ASP A 6 110.13 29.90 -6.32
N SER A 7 109.04 29.99 -7.09
CA SER A 7 107.69 29.69 -6.61
C SER A 7 107.52 28.21 -6.26
N ILE A 8 108.01 27.30 -7.12
CA ILE A 8 107.88 25.85 -6.92
C ILE A 8 108.78 25.38 -5.77
N TYR A 9 110.00 25.92 -5.65
CA TYR A 9 110.89 25.63 -4.52
C TYR A 9 110.28 26.04 -3.17
N ASN A 10 109.62 27.19 -3.09
CA ASN A 10 108.98 27.62 -1.83
C ASN A 10 107.78 26.75 -1.41
N LEU A 11 107.08 26.14 -2.37
CA LEU A 11 105.92 25.28 -2.10
C LEU A 11 106.32 23.87 -1.64
N TYR A 12 107.35 23.29 -2.25
CA TYR A 12 107.74 21.90 -2.03
C TYR A 12 109.04 21.72 -1.23
N LYS A 13 109.79 22.81 -1.02
CA LYS A 13 111.04 22.90 -0.26
C LYS A 13 111.95 21.68 -0.49
N ASP A 14 112.14 20.87 0.54
CA ASP A 14 113.06 19.73 0.59
C ASP A 14 112.72 18.63 -0.44
N TYR A 15 111.52 18.67 -1.04
CA TYR A 15 111.09 17.72 -2.07
C TYR A 15 111.31 18.21 -3.51
N TYR A 16 111.75 19.46 -3.76
CA TYR A 16 112.00 19.98 -5.11
C TYR A 16 113.43 20.52 -5.26
N ASN A 17 114.25 19.87 -6.09
CA ASN A 17 115.65 20.25 -6.33
C ASN A 17 115.93 20.59 -7.81
N GLY A 18 114.94 21.19 -8.49
CA GLY A 18 115.07 21.55 -9.90
C GLY A 18 115.07 20.32 -10.83
N VAL A 19 116.11 20.15 -11.65
CA VAL A 19 116.18 19.08 -12.68
C VAL A 19 116.42 17.70 -12.06
N GLU A 20 117.02 17.63 -10.87
CA GLU A 20 117.30 16.39 -10.12
C GLU A 20 116.18 16.01 -9.13
N THR A 21 114.98 16.57 -9.28
CA THR A 21 113.86 16.28 -8.38
C THR A 21 113.45 14.81 -8.50
N ASP A 22 113.40 14.12 -7.37
CA ASP A 22 112.79 12.80 -7.27
C ASP A 22 111.25 12.97 -7.30
N TRP A 23 110.72 12.89 -8.52
CA TRP A 23 109.30 13.10 -8.78
C TRP A 23 108.41 12.03 -8.13
N GLU A 24 108.88 10.79 -7.98
CA GLU A 24 108.12 9.74 -7.29
C GLU A 24 107.96 10.06 -5.81
N LYS A 25 109.05 10.48 -5.14
CA LYS A 25 108.99 10.83 -3.71
C LYS A 25 108.11 12.05 -3.45
N LEU A 26 108.16 13.06 -4.31
CA LEU A 26 107.28 14.24 -4.24
C LEU A 26 105.81 13.86 -4.46
N ILE A 27 105.52 13.03 -5.48
CA ILE A 27 104.15 12.57 -5.78
C ILE A 27 103.60 11.76 -4.60
N ASN A 28 104.37 10.82 -4.04
CA ASN A 28 103.93 10.04 -2.87
C ASN A 28 103.66 10.92 -1.64
N ALA A 29 104.48 11.94 -1.39
CA ALA A 29 104.26 12.87 -0.29
C ALA A 29 103.00 13.74 -0.50
N LEU A 30 102.73 14.13 -1.76
CA LEU A 30 101.52 14.84 -2.14
C LEU A 30 100.27 13.97 -2.03
N GLU A 31 100.33 12.72 -2.46
CA GLU A 31 99.26 11.74 -2.31
C GLU A 31 98.94 11.52 -0.83
N TYR A 32 99.96 11.31 0.01
CA TYR A 32 99.78 11.22 1.46
C TYR A 32 99.15 12.49 2.07
N ALA A 33 99.59 13.68 1.63
CA ALA A 33 99.00 14.93 2.11
C ALA A 33 97.53 15.10 1.68
N VAL A 34 97.17 14.63 0.48
CA VAL A 34 95.78 14.60 0.00
C VAL A 34 94.96 13.61 0.82
N GLU A 35 95.47 12.41 1.08
CA GLU A 35 94.80 11.41 1.94
C GLU A 35 94.61 11.93 3.36
N LEU A 36 95.65 12.50 3.97
CA LEU A 36 95.58 13.09 5.31
C LEU A 36 94.54 14.21 5.36
N LYS A 37 94.52 15.08 4.35
CA LYS A 37 93.52 16.16 4.24
C LYS A 37 92.10 15.59 4.13
N ASN A 38 91.90 14.54 3.33
CA ASN A 38 90.62 13.86 3.21
C ASN A 38 90.18 13.27 4.57
N PHE A 39 91.09 12.65 5.32
CA PHE A 39 90.80 12.12 6.66
C PHE A 39 90.43 13.22 7.66
N ILE A 40 91.11 14.36 7.63
CA ILE A 40 90.81 15.52 8.48
C ILE A 40 89.39 16.01 8.22
N THR A 41 88.99 16.14 6.94
CA THR A 41 87.62 16.55 6.59
C THR A 41 86.58 15.49 6.91
N LEU A 42 86.87 14.20 6.70
CA LEU A 42 85.93 13.11 6.93
C LEU A 42 85.54 12.98 8.41
N TYR A 43 86.53 13.14 9.31
CA TYR A 43 86.34 12.99 10.75
C TYR A 43 86.27 14.32 11.51
N ASN A 44 86.25 15.45 10.79
CA ASN A 44 86.16 16.81 11.34
C ASN A 44 87.19 17.08 12.46
N LEU A 45 88.46 16.69 12.20
CA LEU A 45 89.51 16.72 13.21
C LEU A 45 89.89 18.16 13.59
N PRO A 46 90.04 18.50 14.89
CA PRO A 46 90.38 19.86 15.32
C PRO A 46 91.73 20.32 14.78
N GLU A 47 91.80 21.55 14.27
CA GLU A 47 93.04 22.15 13.76
C GLU A 47 94.24 22.10 14.73
N PRO A 48 94.07 22.30 16.07
CA PRO A 48 95.16 22.14 17.02
C PRO A 48 95.76 20.73 17.04
N PHE A 49 94.90 19.70 16.96
CA PHE A 49 95.30 18.30 16.97
C PHE A 49 96.05 17.91 15.70
N VAL A 50 95.56 18.36 14.54
CA VAL A 50 96.20 18.13 13.25
C VAL A 50 97.60 18.75 13.20
N LYS A 51 97.73 19.99 13.70
CA LYS A 51 99.01 20.71 13.75
C LYS A 51 100.04 20.00 14.64
N ASP A 52 99.58 19.49 15.78
CA ASP A 52 100.41 18.78 16.74
C ASP A 52 100.90 17.41 16.22
N ILE A 53 100.03 16.66 15.52
CA ILE A 53 100.41 15.38 14.92
C ILE A 53 101.36 15.54 13.73
N CYS A 54 101.21 16.61 12.93
CA CYS A 54 102.09 16.83 11.77
C CYS A 54 103.47 17.38 12.14
N GLY A 55 103.65 17.92 13.35
CA GLY A 55 104.86 18.63 13.75
C GLY A 55 105.63 18.07 14.96
N ASN A 56 105.03 17.18 15.76
CA ASN A 56 105.61 16.74 17.02
C ASN A 56 105.70 15.21 17.14
N SER A 57 106.92 14.66 16.99
CA SER A 57 107.19 13.22 17.05
C SER A 57 106.79 12.56 18.37
N ARG A 58 106.78 13.29 19.50
CA ARG A 58 106.33 12.75 20.79
C ARG A 58 104.82 12.55 20.83
N ILE A 59 104.06 13.45 20.19
CA ILE A 59 102.60 13.35 20.12
C ILE A 59 102.19 12.22 19.19
N ILE A 60 102.89 12.02 18.08
CA ILE A 60 102.68 10.86 17.19
C ILE A 60 102.87 9.55 17.97
N SER A 61 103.96 9.42 18.73
CA SER A 61 104.22 8.23 19.55
C SER A 61 103.14 8.03 20.62
N TYR A 62 102.71 9.09 21.30
CA TYR A 62 101.63 9.03 22.29
C TYR A 62 100.31 8.59 21.65
N CYS A 63 99.93 9.17 20.52
CA CYS A 63 98.72 8.79 19.78
C CYS A 63 98.77 7.34 19.30
N TYR A 64 99.94 6.85 18.88
CA TYR A 64 100.12 5.45 18.51
C TYR A 64 99.99 4.50 19.71
N ASP A 65 100.59 4.85 20.84
CA ASP A 65 100.47 4.08 22.08
C ASP A 65 99.02 4.05 22.60
N GLU A 66 98.32 5.18 22.55
CA GLU A 66 96.89 5.24 22.92
C GLU A 66 96.00 4.49 21.91
N TYR A 67 96.30 4.57 20.61
CA TYR A 67 95.63 3.75 19.60
C TYR A 67 95.79 2.26 19.89
N LEU A 68 97.00 1.81 20.23
CA LEU A 68 97.24 0.41 20.58
C LEU A 68 96.46 -0.02 21.83
N LYS A 69 96.36 0.86 22.85
CA LYS A 69 95.53 0.60 24.04
C LYS A 69 94.05 0.49 23.68
N ILE A 70 93.52 1.42 22.89
CA ILE A 70 92.12 1.43 22.46
C ILE A 70 91.80 0.22 21.57
N SER A 71 92.68 -0.11 20.63
CA SER A 71 92.51 -1.29 19.76
C SER A 71 92.49 -2.58 20.58
N LYS A 72 93.40 -2.71 21.56
CA LYS A 72 93.42 -3.87 22.45
C LYS A 72 92.15 -3.98 23.31
N GLN A 73 91.61 -2.86 23.77
CA GLN A 73 90.33 -2.83 24.50
C GLN A 73 89.15 -3.18 23.58
N LYS A 74 89.11 -2.64 22.35
CA LYS A 74 88.12 -2.98 21.34
C LYS A 74 88.13 -4.48 21.06
N ASP A 75 89.29 -5.07 20.80
CA ASP A 75 89.43 -6.49 20.49
C ASP A 75 89.01 -7.39 21.67
N ALA A 76 89.29 -6.95 22.91
CA ALA A 76 88.88 -7.66 24.12
C ALA A 76 87.34 -7.71 24.27
N VAL A 77 86.64 -6.64 23.88
CA VAL A 77 85.18 -6.53 24.00
C VAL A 77 84.47 -7.12 22.77
N GLN A 78 85.08 -7.05 21.59
CA GLN A 78 84.50 -7.49 20.31
C GLN A 78 84.02 -8.94 20.35
N LYS A 79 84.81 -9.85 20.96
CA LYS A 79 84.42 -11.27 21.10
C LYS A 79 83.13 -11.43 21.91
N GLY A 80 83.01 -10.69 23.01
CA GLY A 80 81.82 -10.72 23.87
C GLY A 80 80.58 -10.17 23.18
N ILE A 81 80.71 -9.04 22.47
CA ILE A 81 79.61 -8.44 21.70
C ILE A 81 79.18 -9.38 20.56
N THR A 82 80.12 -9.95 19.82
CA THR A 82 79.83 -10.86 18.70
C THR A 82 79.09 -12.10 19.17
N TRP A 83 79.51 -12.67 20.31
CA TRP A 83 78.78 -13.78 20.94
C TRP A 83 77.37 -13.36 21.36
N PHE A 84 77.22 -12.22 22.03
CA PHE A 84 75.90 -11.73 22.46
C PHE A 84 74.95 -11.50 21.28
N ALA A 85 75.44 -10.84 20.21
CA ALA A 85 74.68 -10.62 18.99
C ALA A 85 74.21 -11.93 18.34
N SER A 86 75.04 -12.98 18.38
CA SER A 86 74.69 -14.30 17.81
C SER A 86 73.52 -15.02 18.50
N LEU A 87 73.13 -14.58 19.71
CA LEU A 87 71.99 -15.13 20.43
C LEU A 87 70.63 -14.65 19.88
N PHE A 88 70.62 -13.68 18.96
CA PHE A 88 69.41 -13.06 18.43
C PHE A 88 69.36 -13.15 16.91
N ASN A 89 68.17 -13.38 16.34
CA ASN A 89 67.97 -13.50 14.90
C ASN A 89 68.35 -12.23 14.11
N ASN A 90 68.24 -11.05 14.73
CA ASN A 90 68.68 -9.76 14.17
C ASN A 90 69.95 -9.25 14.86
N GLY A 91 70.94 -10.12 15.06
CA GLY A 91 72.19 -9.81 15.76
C GLY A 91 72.95 -8.59 15.21
N GLU A 92 72.80 -8.31 13.92
CA GLU A 92 73.48 -7.20 13.25
C GLU A 92 73.02 -5.81 13.73
N GLU A 93 71.77 -5.67 14.18
CA GLU A 93 71.22 -4.41 14.69
C GLU A 93 71.94 -3.93 15.95
N PHE A 94 72.52 -4.84 16.73
CA PHE A 94 73.24 -4.49 17.95
C PHE A 94 74.53 -3.70 17.67
N PHE A 95 75.09 -3.81 16.47
CA PHE A 95 76.27 -3.04 16.06
C PHE A 95 75.93 -1.60 15.62
N LEU A 96 74.64 -1.28 15.45
CA LEU A 96 74.18 0.07 15.12
C LEU A 96 74.03 0.96 16.37
N HIS A 97 73.98 0.37 17.55
CA HIS A 97 73.88 1.10 18.81
C HIS A 97 75.24 1.58 19.30
N ASN A 98 75.26 2.71 20.01
CA ASN A 98 76.46 3.13 20.71
C ASN A 98 76.79 2.12 21.83
N ILE A 99 78.06 2.09 22.27
CA ILE A 99 78.53 1.07 23.21
C ILE A 99 77.87 1.17 24.61
N LEU A 100 77.39 2.34 25.00
CA LEU A 100 76.72 2.57 26.30
C LEU A 100 75.28 2.02 26.26
N ASP A 101 74.54 2.31 25.20
CA ASP A 101 73.18 1.81 24.98
C ASP A 101 73.18 0.29 24.83
N LEU A 102 74.17 -0.24 24.11
CA LEU A 102 74.38 -1.68 24.00
C LEU A 102 74.66 -2.30 25.37
N ALA A 103 75.50 -1.69 26.20
CA ALA A 103 75.77 -2.17 27.55
C ALA A 103 74.51 -2.15 28.44
N VAL A 104 73.69 -1.10 28.37
CA VAL A 104 72.40 -1.03 29.08
C VAL A 104 71.45 -2.14 28.61
N ARG A 105 71.34 -2.34 27.29
CA ARG A 105 70.48 -3.38 26.71
C ARG A 105 70.95 -4.79 27.09
N MET A 106 72.26 -5.04 27.06
CA MET A 106 72.86 -6.29 27.54
C MET A 106 72.59 -6.52 29.03
N SER A 107 72.67 -5.48 29.87
CA SER A 107 72.30 -5.58 31.29
C SER A 107 70.83 -5.93 31.46
N LEU A 108 69.93 -5.26 30.72
CA LEU A 108 68.50 -5.57 30.76
C LEU A 108 68.19 -7.02 30.37
N CYS A 109 68.85 -7.54 29.31
CA CYS A 109 68.70 -8.94 28.90
C CYS A 109 69.21 -9.91 29.98
N LYS A 110 70.29 -9.56 30.67
CA LYS A 110 70.84 -10.36 31.78
C LYS A 110 69.91 -10.34 33.00
N ASP A 111 69.44 -9.16 33.39
CA ASP A 111 68.67 -8.94 34.62
C ASP A 111 67.22 -9.42 34.49
N LYS A 112 66.66 -9.43 33.27
CA LYS A 112 65.29 -9.91 32.98
C LYS A 112 65.24 -11.30 32.35
N LYS A 113 66.19 -12.18 32.66
CA LYS A 113 66.26 -13.55 32.10
C LYS A 113 64.97 -14.37 32.30
N TYR A 114 64.18 -14.08 33.33
CA TYR A 114 62.90 -14.75 33.59
C TYR A 114 61.84 -14.50 32.50
N LEU A 115 62.00 -13.47 31.66
CA LEU A 115 61.11 -13.19 30.51
C LEU A 115 61.49 -13.96 29.23
N LEU A 116 62.49 -14.85 29.30
CA LEU A 116 62.99 -15.56 28.11
C LEU A 116 61.93 -16.49 27.51
N GLU A 117 61.12 -17.15 28.33
CA GLU A 117 60.01 -18.00 27.85
C GLU A 117 58.96 -17.16 27.11
N GLU A 118 58.57 -16.02 27.67
CA GLU A 118 57.64 -15.08 27.01
C GLU A 118 58.21 -14.56 25.67
N TRP A 119 59.52 -14.30 25.60
CA TRP A 119 60.18 -13.89 24.36
C TRP A 119 60.17 -14.98 23.28
N VAL A 120 60.40 -16.24 23.68
CA VAL A 120 60.34 -17.40 22.77
C VAL A 120 58.91 -17.59 22.26
N ASP A 121 57.91 -17.50 23.13
CA ASP A 121 56.50 -17.57 22.76
C ASP A 121 56.11 -16.44 21.80
N TYR A 122 56.57 -15.21 22.06
CA TYR A 122 56.39 -14.08 21.16
C TYR A 122 57.03 -14.34 19.78
N CYS A 123 58.28 -14.80 19.72
CA CYS A 123 58.95 -15.11 18.45
C CYS A 123 58.21 -16.20 17.66
N SER A 124 57.79 -17.26 18.34
CA SER A 124 57.03 -18.38 17.76
C SER A 124 55.69 -17.90 17.20
N ASN A 125 54.95 -17.09 17.97
CA ASN A 125 53.66 -16.56 17.52
C ASN A 125 53.82 -15.53 16.39
N ARG A 126 54.86 -14.69 16.43
CA ARG A 126 55.20 -13.76 15.34
C ARG A 126 55.50 -14.50 14.04
N GLU A 127 56.22 -15.62 14.10
CA GLU A 127 56.51 -16.44 12.92
C GLU A 127 55.23 -17.09 12.35
N LYS A 128 54.34 -17.60 13.21
CA LYS A 128 53.03 -18.14 12.78
C LYS A 128 52.19 -17.08 12.08
N CYS A 129 52.12 -15.86 12.62
CA CYS A 129 51.40 -14.74 12.01
C CYS A 129 52.03 -14.32 10.66
N ASN A 130 53.37 -14.28 10.57
CA ASN A 130 54.06 -14.02 9.29
C ASN A 130 53.72 -15.06 8.23
N LYS A 131 53.67 -16.35 8.59
CA LYS A 131 53.26 -17.44 7.69
C LYS A 131 51.81 -17.31 7.24
N ALA A 132 50.95 -16.73 8.06
CA ALA A 132 49.56 -16.41 7.71
C ALA A 132 49.41 -15.12 6.88
N GLY A 133 50.51 -14.42 6.54
CA GLY A 133 50.50 -13.19 5.77
C GLY A 133 50.26 -11.91 6.59
N LEU A 134 50.34 -11.96 7.92
CA LEU A 134 50.06 -10.83 8.82
C LEU A 134 51.32 -10.00 9.16
N GLY A 135 52.43 -10.20 8.45
CA GLY A 135 53.72 -9.59 8.83
C GLY A 135 53.74 -8.07 8.77
N GLU A 136 53.17 -7.46 7.72
CA GLU A 136 53.06 -5.99 7.65
C GLU A 136 52.17 -5.42 8.75
N TYR A 137 51.10 -6.14 9.11
CA TYR A 137 50.20 -5.73 10.18
C TYR A 137 50.92 -5.74 11.54
N LEU A 138 51.65 -6.82 11.84
CA LEU A 138 52.43 -6.92 13.07
C LEU A 138 53.52 -5.85 13.15
N TYR A 139 54.23 -5.60 12.05
CA TYR A 139 55.21 -4.53 12.01
C TYR A 139 54.59 -3.17 12.37
N LYS A 140 53.40 -2.86 11.85
CA LYS A 140 52.68 -1.63 12.18
C LYS A 140 52.19 -1.59 13.63
N VAL A 141 51.72 -2.72 14.17
CA VAL A 141 51.34 -2.84 15.59
C VAL A 141 52.54 -2.56 16.51
N GLU A 142 53.71 -3.11 16.17
CA GLU A 142 54.98 -2.90 16.87
C GLU A 142 55.45 -1.43 16.76
N GLU A 143 55.39 -0.84 15.57
CA GLU A 143 55.79 0.54 15.29
C GLU A 143 54.94 1.57 16.05
N PHE A 144 53.61 1.39 16.08
CA PHE A 144 52.69 2.30 16.75
C PHE A 144 52.50 1.99 18.24
N GLY A 145 53.07 0.88 18.74
CA GLY A 145 52.93 0.48 20.15
C GLY A 145 51.47 0.25 20.56
N VAL A 146 50.69 -0.45 19.73
CA VAL A 146 49.25 -0.66 19.99
C VAL A 146 49.07 -1.55 21.22
N ASP A 147 48.18 -1.13 22.13
CA ASP A 147 47.83 -1.89 23.33
C ASP A 147 47.25 -3.26 22.96
N SER A 148 47.61 -4.29 23.74
CA SER A 148 47.28 -5.69 23.45
C SER A 148 45.79 -5.95 23.30
N ASN A 149 44.95 -5.19 24.01
CA ASN A 149 43.49 -5.34 23.94
C ASN A 149 42.92 -4.93 22.57
N TYR A 150 43.59 -4.06 21.82
CA TYR A 150 43.09 -3.55 20.54
C TYR A 150 43.73 -4.21 19.31
N ILE A 151 44.69 -5.12 19.48
CA ILE A 151 45.38 -5.76 18.35
C ILE A 151 44.41 -6.59 17.49
N VAL A 152 43.48 -7.33 18.11
CA VAL A 152 42.51 -8.15 17.38
C VAL A 152 41.44 -7.25 16.73
N ASP A 153 40.87 -6.32 17.49
CA ASP A 153 39.81 -5.42 17.01
C ASP A 153 40.28 -4.53 15.85
N SER A 154 41.52 -4.04 15.92
CA SER A 154 42.13 -3.24 14.85
C SER A 154 42.31 -4.05 13.57
N TYR A 155 42.68 -5.33 13.69
CA TYR A 155 42.77 -6.24 12.56
C TYR A 155 41.39 -6.49 11.96
N LEU A 156 40.41 -6.91 12.76
CA LEU A 156 39.06 -7.18 12.30
C LEU A 156 38.45 -5.97 11.60
N LYS A 157 38.59 -4.78 12.19
CA LYS A 157 38.13 -3.53 11.59
C LYS A 157 38.77 -3.26 10.23
N ARG A 158 40.08 -3.49 10.08
CA ARG A 158 40.78 -3.29 8.81
C ARG A 158 40.37 -4.34 7.77
N PHE A 159 40.30 -5.60 8.18
CA PHE A 159 39.88 -6.72 7.35
C PHE A 159 38.48 -6.49 6.77
N TYR A 160 37.49 -6.21 7.62
CA TYR A 160 36.11 -5.98 7.18
C TYR A 160 35.98 -4.74 6.28
N ARG A 161 36.75 -3.66 6.53
CA ARG A 161 36.77 -2.50 5.63
C ARG A 161 37.31 -2.84 4.25
N LEU A 162 38.43 -3.55 4.18
CA LEU A 162 38.99 -3.98 2.89
C LEU A 162 38.06 -4.94 2.15
N TRP A 163 37.38 -5.81 2.90
CA TRP A 163 36.37 -6.69 2.33
C TRP A 163 35.18 -5.91 1.77
N LEU A 164 34.66 -4.92 2.50
CA LEU A 164 33.63 -4.01 2.01
C LEU A 164 34.08 -3.25 0.75
N ASP A 165 35.30 -2.72 0.74
CA ASP A 165 35.85 -2.00 -0.42
C ASP A 165 35.97 -2.91 -1.65
N ALA A 166 36.24 -4.21 -1.46
CA ALA A 166 36.30 -5.19 -2.55
C ALA A 166 34.92 -5.69 -3.01
N VAL A 167 33.95 -5.80 -2.09
CA VAL A 167 32.63 -6.38 -2.37
C VAL A 167 31.63 -5.33 -2.87
N LEU A 168 31.59 -4.13 -2.27
CA LEU A 168 30.62 -3.08 -2.59
C LEU A 168 30.59 -2.67 -4.08
N PRO A 169 31.72 -2.59 -4.81
CA PRO A 169 31.69 -2.30 -6.25
C PRO A 169 30.89 -3.32 -7.08
N ASN A 170 30.73 -4.56 -6.58
CA ASN A 170 29.91 -5.58 -7.24
C ASN A 170 28.40 -5.35 -7.03
N PHE A 171 28.02 -4.43 -6.13
CA PHE A 171 26.63 -4.10 -5.82
C PHE A 171 26.39 -2.57 -5.93
N PRO A 172 26.32 -2.01 -7.16
CA PRO A 172 26.18 -0.57 -7.37
C PRO A 172 24.98 0.06 -6.64
N GLU A 173 23.87 -0.67 -6.52
CA GLU A 173 22.67 -0.20 -5.82
C GLU A 173 22.95 0.09 -4.34
N VAL A 174 23.74 -0.76 -3.66
CA VAL A 174 24.12 -0.58 -2.24
C VAL A 174 25.20 0.49 -2.10
N GLN A 175 26.15 0.53 -3.03
CA GLN A 175 27.24 1.51 -3.03
C GLN A 175 26.70 2.94 -3.21
N ASN A 176 25.78 3.12 -4.16
CA ASN A 176 25.19 4.41 -4.52
C ASN A 176 23.97 4.78 -3.67
N PHE A 177 23.46 3.86 -2.85
CA PHE A 177 22.38 4.17 -1.93
C PHE A 177 22.73 5.39 -1.05
N ARG A 178 21.76 6.28 -0.93
CA ARG A 178 21.77 7.45 -0.05
C ARG A 178 20.39 7.55 0.59
N GLY A 179 20.30 7.39 1.92
CA GLY A 179 19.00 7.40 2.60
C GLY A 179 18.23 8.70 2.39
N ARG A 180 18.92 9.85 2.27
CA ARG A 180 18.27 11.13 1.93
C ARG A 180 17.49 11.09 0.61
N ILE A 181 18.09 10.54 -0.45
CA ILE A 181 17.45 10.45 -1.77
C ILE A 181 16.30 9.44 -1.68
N GLN A 182 16.53 8.29 -1.04
CA GLN A 182 15.51 7.27 -0.86
C GLN A 182 14.28 7.80 -0.10
N SER A 183 14.49 8.54 1.00
CA SER A 183 13.39 9.17 1.76
C SER A 183 12.63 10.20 0.92
N GLN A 184 13.31 10.96 0.06
CA GLN A 184 12.65 11.88 -0.88
C GLN A 184 11.78 11.13 -1.89
N THR A 185 12.31 10.06 -2.49
CA THR A 185 11.58 9.20 -3.43
C THR A 185 10.36 8.56 -2.76
N ILE A 186 10.49 8.08 -1.52
CA ILE A 186 9.37 7.53 -0.73
C ILE A 186 8.29 8.60 -0.51
N ASN A 187 8.68 9.81 -0.11
CA ASN A 187 7.73 10.89 0.12
C ASN A 187 6.98 11.28 -1.16
N GLU A 188 7.69 11.40 -2.29
CA GLU A 188 7.09 11.69 -3.59
C GLU A 188 6.13 10.56 -4.01
N PHE A 189 6.53 9.30 -3.85
CA PHE A 189 5.67 8.15 -4.10
C PHE A 189 4.40 8.21 -3.24
N CYS A 190 4.51 8.48 -1.94
CA CYS A 190 3.38 8.58 -1.03
C CYS A 190 2.39 9.70 -1.41
N GLU A 191 2.90 10.86 -1.82
CA GLU A 191 2.08 11.98 -2.30
C GLU A 191 1.36 11.63 -3.62
N LEU A 192 2.08 11.06 -4.59
CA LEU A 192 1.50 10.66 -5.87
C LEU A 192 0.48 9.53 -5.73
N ASP A 193 0.74 8.55 -4.86
CA ASP A 193 -0.18 7.43 -4.59
C ASP A 193 -1.49 7.94 -3.97
N LYS A 194 -1.42 8.91 -3.04
CA LYS A 194 -2.61 9.59 -2.50
C LYS A 194 -3.35 10.40 -3.58
N GLY A 195 -2.61 11.12 -4.42
CA GLY A 195 -3.16 11.89 -5.54
C GLY A 195 -3.91 11.01 -6.55
N GLN A 196 -3.41 9.80 -6.81
CA GLN A 196 -4.01 8.84 -7.74
C GLN A 196 -5.47 8.51 -7.37
N PHE A 197 -5.81 8.39 -6.08
CA PHE A 197 -7.18 8.07 -5.66
C PHE A 197 -8.20 9.13 -6.10
N LYS A 198 -7.87 10.41 -5.96
CA LYS A 198 -8.73 11.51 -6.41
C LYS A 198 -8.89 11.52 -7.93
N ILE A 199 -7.79 11.26 -8.66
CA ILE A 199 -7.81 11.15 -10.12
C ILE A 199 -8.68 9.96 -10.56
N ALA A 200 -8.59 8.82 -9.88
CA ALA A 200 -9.40 7.65 -10.16
C ALA A 200 -10.90 7.93 -9.94
N GLN A 201 -11.27 8.61 -8.85
CA GLN A 201 -12.64 9.06 -8.61
C GLN A 201 -13.15 9.97 -9.72
N ALA A 202 -12.34 10.93 -10.17
CA ALA A 202 -12.70 11.82 -11.28
C ALA A 202 -12.91 11.04 -12.59
N ARG A 203 -12.03 10.09 -12.93
CA ARG A 203 -12.19 9.22 -14.11
C ARG A 203 -13.45 8.36 -14.06
N VAL A 204 -13.80 7.81 -12.89
CA VAL A 204 -15.06 7.06 -12.73
C VAL A 204 -16.25 7.98 -12.94
N ARG A 205 -16.22 9.19 -12.36
CA ARG A 205 -17.30 10.18 -12.53
C ARG A 205 -17.47 10.60 -13.99
N GLU A 206 -16.39 10.90 -14.70
CA GLU A 206 -16.40 11.27 -16.12
C GLU A 206 -17.04 10.17 -16.98
N ARG A 207 -16.61 8.92 -16.80
CA ARG A 207 -17.19 7.76 -17.50
C ARG A 207 -18.67 7.50 -17.17
N VAL A 208 -19.11 7.83 -15.96
CA VAL A 208 -20.54 7.71 -15.60
C VAL A 208 -21.31 8.84 -16.27
N LEU A 209 -20.84 10.08 -16.19
CA LEU A 209 -21.48 11.25 -16.80
C LEU A 209 -21.57 11.11 -18.33
N SER A 210 -20.55 10.56 -18.98
CA SER A 210 -20.55 10.33 -20.44
C SER A 210 -21.60 9.31 -20.90
N ARG A 211 -22.15 8.51 -19.98
CA ARG A 211 -23.23 7.54 -20.26
C ARG A 211 -24.62 8.10 -19.95
N ILE A 212 -24.71 9.23 -19.24
CA ILE A 212 -26.00 9.83 -18.90
C ILE A 212 -26.60 10.46 -20.16
N PRO A 213 -27.85 10.12 -20.53
CA PRO A 213 -28.52 10.74 -21.65
C PRO A 213 -28.66 12.25 -21.48
N ASP A 214 -28.64 12.98 -22.59
CA ASP A 214 -29.13 14.35 -22.57
C ASP A 214 -30.65 14.35 -22.32
N PHE A 215 -31.04 14.80 -21.13
CA PHE A 215 -32.44 14.92 -20.77
C PHE A 215 -33.18 15.94 -21.65
N ASN A 216 -32.50 16.81 -22.39
CA ASN A 216 -33.12 17.84 -23.23
C ASN A 216 -33.33 17.41 -24.69
N SER A 217 -32.87 16.23 -25.10
CA SER A 217 -33.12 15.74 -26.47
C SER A 217 -34.61 15.45 -26.71
N ILE A 218 -35.09 15.78 -27.92
CA ILE A 218 -36.49 15.62 -28.31
C ILE A 218 -36.79 14.14 -28.51
N ASN A 219 -37.26 13.47 -27.46
CA ASN A 219 -37.55 12.05 -27.51
C ASN A 219 -39.08 11.83 -27.48
N GLY A 220 -39.56 10.86 -28.28
CA GLY A 220 -40.98 10.53 -28.37
C GLY A 220 -41.61 10.19 -27.01
N ALA A 221 -42.92 10.35 -26.89
CA ALA A 221 -43.69 10.24 -25.64
C ALA A 221 -43.64 8.86 -24.91
N ARG A 222 -42.85 7.89 -25.40
CA ARG A 222 -42.70 6.53 -24.86
C ARG A 222 -41.24 6.08 -24.66
N ASP A 223 -40.30 7.01 -24.76
CA ASP A 223 -38.90 6.76 -24.40
C ASP A 223 -38.74 6.61 -22.88
N GLU A 224 -37.75 5.84 -22.44
CA GLU A 224 -37.51 5.55 -21.02
C GLU A 224 -37.32 6.85 -20.19
N ILE A 225 -36.69 7.86 -20.80
CA ILE A 225 -36.48 9.18 -20.22
C ILE A 225 -37.82 9.90 -19.95
N ALA A 226 -38.78 9.77 -20.87
CA ALA A 226 -40.10 10.38 -20.73
C ALA A 226 -40.90 9.72 -19.59
N VAL A 227 -40.78 8.40 -19.42
CA VAL A 227 -41.39 7.65 -18.32
C VAL A 227 -40.86 8.16 -16.98
N LEU A 228 -39.54 8.25 -16.83
CA LEU A 228 -38.92 8.73 -15.58
C LEU A 228 -39.29 10.19 -15.29
N LYS A 229 -39.22 11.09 -16.27
CA LYS A 229 -39.64 12.50 -16.09
C LYS A 229 -41.09 12.62 -15.65
N LYS A 230 -41.99 11.81 -16.21
CA LYS A 230 -43.40 11.81 -15.84
C LYS A 230 -43.60 11.37 -14.39
N GLU A 231 -42.88 10.34 -13.94
CA GLU A 231 -42.94 9.89 -12.54
C GLU A 231 -42.32 10.90 -11.58
N LEU A 232 -41.21 11.55 -11.93
CA LEU A 232 -40.57 12.60 -11.10
C LEU A 232 -41.48 13.82 -10.88
N ASN A 233 -42.34 14.14 -11.84
CA ASN A 233 -43.29 15.26 -11.74
C ASN A 233 -44.57 14.91 -10.94
N LYS A 234 -44.77 13.66 -10.52
CA LYS A 234 -45.93 13.27 -9.70
C LYS A 234 -45.63 13.46 -8.22
N GLN A 235 -46.59 14.02 -7.49
CA GLN A 235 -46.54 14.11 -6.02
C GLN A 235 -47.33 13.00 -5.30
N LYS A 236 -48.23 12.29 -6.00
CA LYS A 236 -49.09 11.22 -5.46
C LYS A 236 -49.28 10.12 -6.53
N ARG A 237 -49.60 8.89 -6.10
CA ARG A 237 -49.76 7.70 -6.98
C ARG A 237 -48.52 7.43 -7.83
N LEU A 238 -47.36 7.38 -7.18
CA LEU A 238 -46.10 6.97 -7.79
C LEU A 238 -46.19 5.53 -8.27
N MET A 239 -45.54 5.23 -9.39
CA MET A 239 -45.40 3.86 -9.87
C MET A 239 -44.60 3.01 -8.87
N PRO A 240 -45.04 1.79 -8.54
CA PRO A 240 -44.24 0.87 -7.72
C PRO A 240 -42.88 0.60 -8.37
N LEU A 241 -41.82 0.53 -7.56
CA LEU A 241 -40.43 0.39 -8.04
C LEU A 241 -40.23 -0.77 -9.02
N ARG A 242 -40.84 -1.93 -8.75
CA ARG A 242 -40.80 -3.09 -9.65
C ARG A 242 -41.32 -2.74 -11.05
N LYS A 243 -42.47 -2.06 -11.14
CA LYS A 243 -43.04 -1.64 -12.44
C LYS A 243 -42.20 -0.56 -13.11
N LEU A 244 -41.60 0.33 -12.32
CA LEU A 244 -40.72 1.36 -12.84
C LEU A 244 -39.47 0.74 -13.47
N PHE A 245 -38.80 -0.18 -12.77
CA PHE A 245 -37.61 -0.86 -13.26
C PHE A 245 -37.88 -1.62 -14.56
N MET A 246 -39.01 -2.33 -14.66
CA MET A 246 -39.46 -2.95 -15.91
C MET A 246 -39.72 -1.94 -17.05
N ALA A 247 -40.14 -0.71 -16.73
CA ALA A 247 -40.45 0.31 -17.73
C ALA A 247 -39.21 1.09 -18.22
N ILE A 248 -38.12 1.10 -17.44
CA ILE A 248 -36.88 1.83 -17.73
C ILE A 248 -35.59 1.00 -17.51
N PRO A 249 -35.50 -0.24 -18.05
CA PRO A 249 -34.40 -1.15 -17.72
C PRO A 249 -33.03 -0.65 -18.17
N ASN A 250 -32.95 0.04 -19.31
CA ASN A 250 -31.69 0.55 -19.87
C ASN A 250 -31.27 1.87 -19.23
N LEU A 251 -32.23 2.74 -18.92
CA LEU A 251 -31.98 4.03 -18.31
C LEU A 251 -31.50 3.90 -16.87
N VAL A 252 -32.08 2.99 -16.07
CA VAL A 252 -31.66 2.81 -14.66
C VAL A 252 -30.19 2.38 -14.60
N THR A 253 -29.78 1.41 -15.41
CA THR A 253 -28.38 0.93 -15.43
C THR A 253 -27.40 1.96 -16.00
N SER A 254 -27.87 2.82 -16.90
CA SER A 254 -27.07 3.94 -17.43
C SER A 254 -26.88 5.05 -16.40
N LEU A 255 -27.94 5.41 -15.66
CA LEU A 255 -27.89 6.43 -14.60
C LEU A 255 -27.16 5.93 -13.34
N ARG A 256 -27.37 4.66 -12.99
CA ARG A 256 -26.85 4.00 -11.79
C ARG A 256 -26.28 2.62 -12.17
N PRO A 257 -24.99 2.54 -12.55
CA PRO A 257 -24.39 1.27 -12.98
C PRO A 257 -24.05 0.31 -11.83
N CYS A 258 -24.15 0.76 -10.58
CA CYS A 258 -23.90 -0.04 -9.39
C CYS A 258 -25.16 -0.06 -8.51
N PHE A 259 -25.59 -1.26 -8.12
CA PHE A 259 -26.79 -1.49 -7.31
C PHE A 259 -26.34 -2.05 -5.95
N MET A 260 -26.89 -1.50 -4.87
CA MET A 260 -26.70 -1.99 -3.50
C MET A 260 -28.06 -2.43 -2.98
N MET A 261 -28.26 -3.75 -2.84
CA MET A 261 -29.56 -4.34 -2.53
C MET A 261 -29.36 -5.61 -1.68
N SER A 262 -30.30 -5.92 -0.79
CA SER A 262 -30.33 -7.24 -0.14
C SER A 262 -30.69 -8.33 -1.17
N PRO A 263 -30.29 -9.59 -0.96
CA PRO A 263 -30.60 -10.68 -1.89
C PRO A 263 -32.10 -10.83 -2.19
N LEU A 264 -32.96 -10.69 -1.17
CA LEU A 264 -34.42 -10.66 -1.34
C LEU A 264 -34.92 -9.49 -2.18
N SER A 265 -34.28 -8.31 -2.05
CA SER A 265 -34.63 -7.16 -2.88
C SER A 265 -34.27 -7.39 -4.35
N VAL A 266 -33.17 -8.11 -4.63
CA VAL A 266 -32.77 -8.47 -6.00
C VAL A 266 -33.83 -9.35 -6.66
N SER A 267 -34.32 -10.37 -5.96
CA SER A 267 -35.36 -11.27 -6.49
C SER A 267 -36.73 -10.57 -6.62
N MET A 268 -37.05 -9.62 -5.73
CA MET A 268 -38.32 -8.90 -5.73
C MET A 268 -38.41 -7.83 -6.84
N PHE A 269 -37.32 -7.07 -7.07
CA PHE A 269 -37.36 -5.86 -7.91
C PHE A 269 -36.76 -6.04 -9.31
N LEU A 270 -35.79 -6.94 -9.50
CA LEU A 270 -35.11 -7.11 -10.78
C LEU A 270 -35.65 -8.34 -11.50
N GLU A 271 -36.00 -8.23 -12.77
CA GLU A 271 -36.46 -9.38 -13.58
C GLU A 271 -35.30 -10.14 -14.20
N ALA A 272 -35.33 -11.49 -14.14
CA ALA A 272 -34.19 -12.37 -14.43
C ALA A 272 -33.55 -12.14 -15.81
N GLN A 273 -34.36 -11.86 -16.83
CA GLN A 273 -33.91 -11.72 -18.22
C GLN A 273 -33.44 -10.30 -18.57
N SER A 274 -33.87 -9.30 -17.78
CA SER A 274 -33.71 -7.88 -18.05
C SER A 274 -32.38 -7.31 -17.55
N TYR A 275 -31.89 -7.84 -16.42
CA TYR A 275 -30.75 -7.31 -15.71
C TYR A 275 -29.62 -8.34 -15.61
N SER A 276 -28.54 -8.07 -16.35
CA SER A 276 -27.27 -8.78 -16.24
C SER A 276 -26.19 -7.84 -15.72
N PHE A 277 -25.36 -8.32 -14.81
CA PHE A 277 -24.24 -7.61 -14.22
C PHE A 277 -22.92 -8.28 -14.57
N ASP A 278 -21.90 -7.47 -14.87
CA ASP A 278 -20.57 -8.01 -15.13
C ASP A 278 -19.92 -8.57 -13.84
N LEU A 279 -20.32 -8.05 -12.67
CA LEU A 279 -19.80 -8.44 -11.37
C LEU A 279 -20.90 -8.37 -10.30
N VAL A 280 -21.01 -9.41 -9.47
CA VAL A 280 -21.82 -9.45 -8.25
C VAL A 280 -20.89 -9.63 -7.06
N ILE A 281 -21.05 -8.79 -6.05
CA ILE A 281 -20.27 -8.85 -4.80
C ILE A 281 -21.24 -9.13 -3.66
N PHE A 282 -21.01 -10.23 -2.96
CA PHE A 282 -21.63 -10.48 -1.66
C PHE A 282 -20.65 -10.00 -0.58
N ASP A 283 -21.11 -9.08 0.25
CA ASP A 283 -20.40 -8.63 1.44
C ASP A 283 -21.10 -9.20 2.67
N GLU A 284 -20.35 -9.46 3.76
CA GLU A 284 -20.83 -10.19 4.94
C GLU A 284 -21.54 -11.51 4.59
N ALA A 285 -21.00 -12.23 3.61
CA ALA A 285 -21.61 -13.41 3.01
C ALA A 285 -21.85 -14.57 3.98
N SER A 286 -21.20 -14.58 5.15
CA SER A 286 -21.48 -15.55 6.22
C SER A 286 -22.88 -15.40 6.80
N GLN A 287 -23.56 -14.28 6.57
CA GLN A 287 -24.93 -14.02 7.00
C GLN A 287 -25.98 -14.24 5.91
N VAL A 288 -25.57 -14.64 4.71
CA VAL A 288 -26.50 -14.82 3.58
C VAL A 288 -26.76 -16.31 3.41
N HIS A 289 -28.04 -16.68 3.51
CA HIS A 289 -28.50 -18.03 3.16
C HIS A 289 -28.22 -18.30 1.68
N THR A 290 -27.79 -19.52 1.37
CA THR A 290 -27.46 -19.93 -0.01
C THR A 290 -28.63 -19.69 -0.95
N GLU A 291 -29.84 -20.10 -0.56
CA GLU A 291 -31.05 -19.99 -1.37
C GLU A 291 -31.39 -18.54 -1.75
N ASP A 292 -31.12 -17.59 -0.85
CA ASP A 292 -31.36 -16.17 -1.09
C ASP A 292 -30.36 -15.59 -2.09
N ALA A 293 -29.13 -16.10 -2.12
CA ALA A 293 -28.07 -15.63 -3.00
C ALA A 293 -28.25 -16.03 -4.47
N ILE A 294 -28.95 -17.15 -4.75
CA ILE A 294 -29.09 -17.73 -6.10
C ILE A 294 -29.62 -16.69 -7.11
N GLY A 295 -30.64 -15.92 -6.73
CA GLY A 295 -31.25 -14.92 -7.61
C GLY A 295 -30.31 -13.80 -8.06
N ALA A 296 -29.31 -13.47 -7.24
CA ALA A 296 -28.25 -12.52 -7.57
C ALA A 296 -27.11 -13.19 -8.36
N ILE A 297 -26.70 -14.40 -7.96
CA ILE A 297 -25.68 -15.22 -8.65
C ILE A 297 -26.02 -15.40 -10.13
N MET A 298 -27.26 -15.77 -10.46
CA MET A 298 -27.70 -16.01 -11.85
C MET A 298 -27.59 -14.79 -12.77
N ARG A 299 -27.45 -13.58 -12.20
CA ARG A 299 -27.35 -12.33 -12.97
C ARG A 299 -25.92 -11.86 -13.16
N GLY A 300 -24.97 -12.44 -12.43
CA GLY A 300 -23.56 -12.07 -12.48
C GLY A 300 -22.78 -12.89 -13.50
N LYS A 301 -21.90 -12.24 -14.27
CA LYS A 301 -20.87 -12.96 -15.06
C LYS A 301 -19.69 -13.39 -14.19
N GLN A 302 -19.36 -12.58 -13.18
CA GLN A 302 -18.34 -12.86 -12.19
C GLN A 302 -18.91 -12.61 -10.79
N ILE A 303 -18.45 -13.39 -9.82
CA ILE A 303 -18.93 -13.35 -8.45
C ILE A 303 -17.74 -13.20 -7.51
N ILE A 304 -17.85 -12.31 -6.53
CA ILE A 304 -16.92 -12.18 -5.41
C ILE A 304 -17.74 -12.36 -4.14
N ILE A 305 -17.31 -13.28 -3.29
CA ILE A 305 -17.96 -13.59 -2.02
C ILE A 305 -16.98 -13.18 -0.92
N VAL A 306 -17.37 -12.20 -0.11
CA VAL A 306 -16.57 -11.62 0.97
C VAL A 306 -17.31 -11.85 2.28
N GLY A 307 -16.63 -12.40 3.27
CA GLY A 307 -17.18 -12.65 4.59
C GLY A 307 -16.17 -13.39 5.46
N ASP A 308 -16.61 -13.80 6.65
CA ASP A 308 -15.77 -14.45 7.64
C ASP A 308 -16.46 -15.70 8.19
N THR A 309 -15.91 -16.88 7.88
CA THR A 309 -16.44 -18.19 8.33
C THR A 309 -16.37 -18.39 9.85
N LYS A 310 -15.64 -17.52 10.56
CA LYS A 310 -15.52 -17.53 12.02
C LYS A 310 -16.46 -16.53 12.71
N GLN A 311 -17.30 -15.82 11.95
CA GLN A 311 -18.38 -14.97 12.46
C GLN A 311 -19.74 -15.69 12.44
N LEU A 312 -20.81 -14.99 12.80
CA LEU A 312 -22.12 -15.59 12.96
C LEU A 312 -22.67 -16.12 11.64
N PRO A 313 -23.27 -17.34 11.64
CA PRO A 313 -24.04 -17.83 10.51
C PRO A 313 -25.34 -17.04 10.36
N PRO A 314 -26.08 -17.23 9.25
CA PRO A 314 -27.37 -16.59 9.05
C PRO A 314 -28.35 -16.97 10.17
N THR A 315 -29.09 -16.00 10.70
CA THR A 315 -30.13 -16.25 11.70
C THR A 315 -31.51 -16.31 11.03
N SER A 316 -32.28 -17.36 11.33
CA SER A 316 -33.65 -17.57 10.87
C SER A 316 -34.64 -16.65 11.62
N PHE A 317 -34.44 -15.33 11.54
CA PHE A 317 -35.30 -14.35 12.20
C PHE A 317 -36.64 -14.14 11.46
N PHE A 318 -36.70 -14.49 10.16
CA PHE A 318 -37.87 -14.28 9.30
C PHE A 318 -38.82 -15.48 9.16
N SER A 319 -38.45 -16.66 9.64
CA SER A 319 -39.31 -17.85 9.56
C SER A 319 -40.54 -17.77 10.47
N THR A 320 -40.53 -16.91 11.49
CA THR A 320 -41.64 -16.80 12.44
C THR A 320 -42.82 -15.99 11.91
N SER A 321 -42.62 -15.07 10.95
CA SER A 321 -43.67 -14.14 10.49
C SER A 321 -44.62 -14.71 9.42
N LEU A 322 -44.47 -15.97 9.02
CA LEU A 322 -45.36 -16.62 8.04
C LEU A 322 -46.39 -17.58 8.67
N ASN A 323 -46.34 -17.78 10.00
CA ASN A 323 -47.20 -18.72 10.72
C ASN A 323 -48.03 -18.08 11.85
N ASP A 324 -48.40 -16.80 11.72
CA ASP A 324 -49.33 -16.16 12.67
C ASP A 324 -50.79 -16.35 12.26
N GLU A 325 -51.36 -17.51 12.61
CA GLU A 325 -52.74 -17.62 13.10
C GLU A 325 -52.74 -18.55 14.33
N ASP A 326 -52.94 -17.94 15.51
CA ASP A 326 -53.11 -18.53 16.84
C ASP A 326 -51.90 -19.31 17.42
N PHE A 327 -51.24 -18.74 18.44
CA PHE A 327 -51.10 -19.33 19.79
C PHE A 327 -50.19 -18.46 20.68
N ASP A 328 -50.80 -17.87 21.71
CA ASP A 328 -50.16 -17.20 22.85
C ASP A 328 -49.64 -18.29 23.81
N VAL A 329 -48.37 -18.68 23.66
CA VAL A 329 -47.68 -19.59 24.60
C VAL A 329 -46.24 -19.10 24.84
N ASP A 330 -45.93 -18.83 26.11
CA ASP A 330 -44.61 -18.49 26.65
C ASP A 330 -43.48 -19.31 26.01
N THR A 331 -42.62 -18.66 25.25
CA THR A 331 -41.66 -19.28 24.32
C THR A 331 -40.27 -19.46 24.94
N ASP A 332 -40.21 -19.94 26.19
CA ASP A 332 -38.94 -20.22 26.87
C ASP A 332 -38.62 -21.74 26.99
N GLU A 333 -39.55 -22.63 26.61
CA GLU A 333 -39.37 -24.09 26.76
C GLU A 333 -39.59 -24.94 25.48
N VAL A 334 -39.76 -24.35 24.29
CA VAL A 334 -40.05 -25.13 23.05
C VAL A 334 -39.03 -24.91 21.90
N ILE A 335 -37.82 -24.40 22.19
CA ILE A 335 -36.74 -24.28 21.17
C ILE A 335 -35.70 -25.42 21.32
N GLU A 336 -36.13 -26.64 21.67
CA GLU A 336 -35.20 -27.78 21.76
C GLU A 336 -35.08 -28.62 20.48
N ASP A 337 -35.90 -28.40 19.44
CA ASP A 337 -35.89 -29.29 18.25
C ASP A 337 -35.88 -28.62 16.85
N ASN A 338 -35.74 -27.28 16.75
CA ASN A 338 -35.70 -26.58 15.45
C ASN A 338 -34.35 -25.94 15.09
N ASP A 339 -33.26 -26.27 15.81
CA ASP A 339 -31.89 -25.90 15.43
C ASP A 339 -31.18 -27.06 14.70
N ALA A 340 -31.96 -27.84 13.94
CA ALA A 340 -31.46 -28.90 13.08
C ALA A 340 -30.70 -28.30 11.88
N GLY A 341 -29.43 -27.95 12.14
CA GLY A 341 -28.48 -27.43 11.17
C GLY A 341 -28.55 -25.92 11.06
N ALA A 342 -27.53 -25.23 11.59
CA ALA A 342 -27.18 -23.91 11.11
C ALA A 342 -27.12 -23.99 9.58
N TYR A 343 -28.09 -23.38 8.88
CA TYR A 343 -28.10 -23.34 7.43
C TYR A 343 -26.72 -22.89 6.95
N GLU A 344 -26.12 -23.66 6.04
CA GLU A 344 -24.82 -23.30 5.47
C GLU A 344 -24.96 -21.94 4.79
N SER A 345 -24.06 -21.01 5.13
CA SER A 345 -24.02 -19.73 4.44
C SER A 345 -23.48 -19.94 3.02
N ILE A 346 -23.81 -19.01 2.11
CA ILE A 346 -23.20 -19.02 0.77
C ILE A 346 -21.67 -18.97 0.84
N LEU A 347 -21.10 -18.39 1.91
CA LEU A 347 -19.67 -18.39 2.16
C LEU A 347 -19.13 -19.79 2.51
N ASP A 348 -19.79 -20.51 3.43
CA ASP A 348 -19.36 -21.85 3.84
C ASP A 348 -19.38 -22.83 2.66
N GLU A 349 -20.45 -22.79 1.85
CA GLU A 349 -20.53 -23.58 0.61
C GLU A 349 -19.45 -23.16 -0.39
N ALA A 350 -19.26 -21.86 -0.61
CA ALA A 350 -18.29 -21.34 -1.56
C ALA A 350 -16.86 -21.74 -1.21
N VAL A 351 -16.46 -21.69 0.06
CA VAL A 351 -15.11 -22.04 0.52
C VAL A 351 -14.78 -23.51 0.21
N SER A 352 -15.77 -24.39 0.13
CA SER A 352 -15.55 -25.81 -0.21
C SER A 352 -15.21 -26.06 -1.69
N ILE A 353 -15.56 -25.13 -2.58
CA ILE A 353 -15.45 -25.31 -4.05
C ILE A 353 -14.53 -24.26 -4.71
N LEU A 354 -14.53 -23.02 -4.20
CA LEU A 354 -13.89 -21.87 -4.82
C LEU A 354 -12.53 -21.54 -4.18
N PRO A 355 -11.61 -20.89 -4.93
CA PRO A 355 -10.33 -20.47 -4.38
C PRO A 355 -10.50 -19.37 -3.32
N GLU A 356 -10.01 -19.62 -2.11
CA GLU A 356 -10.02 -18.67 -1.01
C GLU A 356 -8.79 -17.75 -0.99
N ARG A 357 -8.99 -16.49 -0.58
CA ARG A 357 -7.93 -15.54 -0.26
C ARG A 357 -8.22 -14.82 1.06
N SER A 358 -7.52 -15.21 2.12
CA SER A 358 -7.71 -14.61 3.44
C SER A 358 -7.01 -13.25 3.56
N LEU A 359 -7.73 -12.25 4.07
CA LEU A 359 -7.18 -10.93 4.38
C LEU A 359 -6.55 -10.98 5.78
N ARG A 360 -5.23 -10.81 5.85
CA ARG A 360 -4.48 -11.00 7.11
C ARG A 360 -4.36 -9.75 7.96
N TRP A 361 -4.52 -8.55 7.39
CA TRP A 361 -4.25 -7.32 8.14
C TRP A 361 -5.46 -6.90 8.98
N HIS A 362 -5.23 -6.71 10.27
CA HIS A 362 -6.22 -6.17 11.19
C HIS A 362 -5.85 -4.74 11.60
N TYR A 363 -6.66 -3.78 11.16
CA TYR A 363 -6.43 -2.34 11.39
C TYR A 363 -7.55 -1.64 12.17
N ARG A 364 -8.60 -2.37 12.58
CA ARG A 364 -9.72 -1.79 13.37
C ARG A 364 -9.27 -1.42 14.78
N SER A 365 -8.56 -2.33 15.45
CA SER A 365 -8.18 -2.15 16.85
C SER A 365 -7.01 -1.20 16.97
N ARG A 366 -7.18 -0.14 17.77
CA ARG A 366 -6.17 0.84 18.16
C ARG A 366 -5.26 0.35 19.30
N HIS A 367 -5.59 -0.82 19.85
CA HIS A 367 -4.79 -1.52 20.84
C HIS A 367 -4.74 -3.01 20.51
N GLU A 368 -3.53 -3.56 20.42
CA GLU A 368 -3.31 -4.94 19.94
C GLU A 368 -3.99 -6.00 20.81
N ALA A 369 -4.03 -5.79 22.14
CA ALA A 369 -4.72 -6.68 23.07
C ALA A 369 -6.21 -6.92 22.75
N LEU A 370 -6.89 -6.03 22.02
CA LEU A 370 -8.30 -6.18 21.67
C LEU A 370 -8.55 -7.35 20.71
N ILE A 371 -7.60 -7.65 19.84
CA ILE A 371 -7.70 -8.70 18.82
C ILE A 371 -6.81 -9.89 19.15
N ALA A 372 -5.77 -9.72 19.97
CA ALA A 372 -4.79 -10.76 20.30
C ALA A 372 -5.44 -12.08 20.73
N PHE A 373 -6.46 -12.03 21.59
CA PHE A 373 -7.18 -13.22 22.04
C PHE A 373 -7.88 -13.95 20.88
N SER A 374 -8.69 -13.24 20.08
CA SER A 374 -9.37 -13.83 18.92
C SER A 374 -8.38 -14.33 17.88
N ASN A 375 -7.32 -13.55 17.59
CA ASN A 375 -6.28 -13.96 16.65
C ASN A 375 -5.67 -15.29 17.06
N PHE A 376 -5.35 -15.45 18.34
CA PHE A 376 -4.78 -16.66 18.89
C PHE A 376 -5.76 -17.85 18.87
N LYS A 377 -6.93 -17.68 19.46
CA LYS A 377 -7.89 -18.78 19.69
C LYS A 377 -8.69 -19.19 18.45
N ILE A 378 -8.84 -18.30 17.47
CA ILE A 378 -9.79 -18.49 16.35
C ILE A 378 -9.09 -18.43 15.00
N TYR A 379 -8.15 -17.49 14.81
CA TYR A 379 -7.46 -17.29 13.54
C TYR A 379 -6.03 -17.88 13.51
N ASN A 380 -5.68 -18.72 14.49
CA ASN A 380 -4.39 -19.42 14.56
C ASN A 380 -3.17 -18.49 14.42
N ALA A 381 -3.24 -17.28 14.99
CA ALA A 381 -2.21 -16.24 14.91
C ALA A 381 -1.83 -15.81 13.47
N GLN A 382 -2.71 -16.03 12.49
CA GLN A 382 -2.46 -15.66 11.09
C GLN A 382 -2.74 -14.19 10.79
N LEU A 383 -3.50 -13.49 11.65
CA LEU A 383 -3.74 -12.06 11.48
C LEU A 383 -2.49 -11.27 11.87
N ILE A 384 -2.14 -10.31 11.04
CA ILE A 384 -1.10 -9.32 11.24
C ILE A 384 -1.77 -8.12 11.92
N THR A 385 -1.35 -7.85 13.14
CA THR A 385 -1.82 -6.74 13.98
C THR A 385 -0.70 -5.73 14.15
N PHE A 386 -1.08 -4.49 14.46
CA PHE A 386 -0.12 -3.42 14.68
C PHE A 386 -0.08 -3.10 16.18
N PRO A 387 1.13 -2.98 16.78
CA PRO A 387 1.28 -2.63 18.18
C PRO A 387 0.80 -1.19 18.42
N SER A 388 0.27 -0.93 19.62
CA SER A 388 -0.06 0.43 20.05
C SER A 388 1.15 1.14 20.65
N SER A 389 1.23 2.47 20.54
CA SER A 389 2.25 3.26 21.24
C SER A 389 2.04 3.32 22.76
N THR A 390 0.92 2.76 23.23
CA THR A 390 0.59 2.60 24.64
C THR A 390 0.58 1.11 24.98
N GLU A 391 1.49 0.69 25.85
CA GLU A 391 1.65 -0.68 26.35
C GLU A 391 0.57 -1.02 27.38
N ASN A 392 0.37 -0.14 28.37
CA ASN A 392 -0.64 -0.30 29.43
C ASN A 392 -1.13 1.08 29.89
N ALA A 393 -2.42 1.37 29.70
CA ALA A 393 -3.07 2.56 30.25
C ALA A 393 -4.53 2.27 30.60
N PRO A 394 -5.10 2.93 31.63
CA PRO A 394 -6.52 2.82 31.93
C PRO A 394 -7.40 3.17 30.72
N ASP A 395 -8.49 2.43 30.55
CA ASP A 395 -9.44 2.58 29.45
C ASP A 395 -8.83 2.40 28.05
N CYS A 396 -7.81 1.53 27.95
CA CYS A 396 -7.17 1.09 26.72
C CYS A 396 -7.00 -0.43 26.73
N GLY A 397 -7.20 -1.10 25.59
CA GLY A 397 -7.11 -2.56 25.52
C GLY A 397 -8.28 -3.26 26.23
N VAL A 398 -8.02 -4.41 26.86
CA VAL A 398 -9.04 -5.24 27.52
C VAL A 398 -8.87 -5.17 29.03
N GLU A 399 -9.96 -4.90 29.75
CA GLU A 399 -9.98 -4.81 31.20
C GLU A 399 -11.08 -5.70 31.79
N TYR A 400 -10.78 -6.39 32.90
CA TYR A 400 -11.78 -7.10 33.69
C TYR A 400 -12.20 -6.31 34.94
N ILE A 401 -13.51 -6.10 35.11
CA ILE A 401 -14.09 -5.41 36.27
C ILE A 401 -14.94 -6.41 37.06
N TYR A 402 -14.36 -6.91 38.16
CA TYR A 402 -15.02 -7.89 39.02
C TYR A 402 -16.04 -7.26 39.97
N VAL A 403 -17.28 -7.77 39.96
CA VAL A 403 -18.39 -7.35 40.82
C VAL A 403 -18.62 -8.39 41.91
N LYS A 404 -17.99 -8.18 43.08
CA LYS A 404 -17.90 -9.17 44.17
C LYS A 404 -19.24 -9.69 44.71
N ASN A 405 -20.31 -8.88 44.66
CA ASN A 405 -21.60 -9.19 45.27
C ASN A 405 -22.71 -9.42 44.24
N GLY A 406 -22.38 -9.66 42.97
CA GLY A 406 -23.40 -9.93 41.95
C GLY A 406 -24.11 -11.26 42.20
N VAL A 407 -25.42 -11.27 41.98
CA VAL A 407 -26.29 -12.43 42.20
C VAL A 407 -27.13 -12.65 40.95
N TYR A 408 -27.20 -13.90 40.50
CA TYR A 408 -28.09 -14.28 39.40
C TYR A 408 -29.47 -14.68 39.92
N ASP A 409 -30.49 -13.89 39.58
CA ASP A 409 -31.87 -14.11 40.02
C ASP A 409 -32.59 -15.15 39.15
N ARG A 410 -32.24 -16.43 39.34
CA ARG A 410 -32.81 -17.54 38.53
C ARG A 410 -34.31 -17.73 38.73
N GLY A 411 -34.83 -17.49 39.94
CA GLY A 411 -36.25 -17.69 40.28
C GLY A 411 -37.14 -16.49 39.96
N GLY A 412 -36.55 -15.35 39.60
CA GLY A 412 -37.25 -14.14 39.19
C GLY A 412 -36.90 -13.76 37.76
N LYS A 413 -36.23 -12.62 37.56
CA LYS A 413 -36.04 -12.01 36.24
C LYS A 413 -34.86 -12.55 35.43
N LYS A 414 -34.20 -13.63 35.88
CA LYS A 414 -33.05 -14.27 35.22
C LYS A 414 -31.92 -13.27 34.85
N ASN A 415 -31.65 -12.32 35.76
CA ASN A 415 -30.67 -11.24 35.54
C ASN A 415 -29.81 -10.98 36.79
N ASN A 416 -28.83 -10.09 36.65
CA ASN A 416 -27.97 -9.62 37.74
C ASN A 416 -28.03 -8.08 37.82
N VAL A 417 -28.93 -7.61 38.69
CA VAL A 417 -29.22 -6.19 38.90
C VAL A 417 -28.00 -5.42 39.45
N ILE A 418 -27.17 -6.08 40.26
CA ILE A 418 -25.99 -5.44 40.88
C ILE A 418 -24.94 -5.15 39.80
N GLU A 419 -24.72 -6.11 38.90
CA GLU A 419 -23.88 -5.92 37.73
C GLU A 419 -24.44 -4.85 36.78
N ALA A 420 -25.75 -4.88 36.50
CA ALA A 420 -26.40 -3.89 35.64
C ALA A 420 -26.27 -2.44 36.18
N ARG A 421 -26.34 -2.25 37.50
CA ARG A 421 -26.07 -0.94 38.12
C ARG A 421 -24.62 -0.51 37.92
N LYS A 422 -23.66 -1.43 38.07
CA LYS A 422 -22.24 -1.13 37.84
C LYS A 422 -21.95 -0.77 36.39
N VAL A 423 -22.60 -1.44 35.44
CA VAL A 423 -22.57 -1.09 34.01
C VAL A 423 -23.08 0.34 33.82
N ALA A 424 -24.24 0.68 34.39
CA ALA A 424 -24.78 2.04 34.32
C ALA A 424 -23.84 3.08 34.95
N ASP A 425 -23.13 2.76 36.04
CA ASP A 425 -22.11 3.64 36.59
C ASP A 425 -21.01 3.95 35.58
N LEU A 426 -20.45 2.91 34.96
CA LEU A 426 -19.34 3.02 34.02
C LEU A 426 -19.74 3.72 32.72
N VAL A 427 -20.98 3.57 32.26
CA VAL A 427 -21.52 4.31 31.10
C VAL A 427 -21.46 5.82 31.36
N PHE A 428 -21.93 6.26 32.54
CA PHE A 428 -21.94 7.68 32.89
C PHE A 428 -20.53 8.22 33.14
N ASP A 429 -19.66 7.43 33.77
CA ASP A 429 -18.25 7.80 33.96
C ASP A 429 -17.51 7.92 32.62
N HIS A 430 -17.80 7.03 31.66
CA HIS A 430 -17.27 7.12 30.29
C HIS A 430 -17.69 8.42 29.61
N PHE A 431 -18.96 8.81 29.65
CA PHE A 431 -19.41 10.06 29.03
C PHE A 431 -18.78 11.32 29.64
N ARG A 432 -18.37 11.26 30.90
CA ARG A 432 -17.66 12.36 31.58
C ARG A 432 -16.17 12.38 31.21
N LYS A 433 -15.52 11.22 31.18
CA LYS A 433 -14.06 11.11 30.95
C LYS A 433 -13.69 11.17 29.47
N TYR A 434 -14.51 10.60 28.60
CA TYR A 434 -14.27 10.46 27.17
C TYR A 434 -15.50 10.88 26.33
N PRO A 435 -15.88 12.17 26.35
CA PRO A 435 -17.08 12.66 25.67
C PRO A 435 -17.06 12.45 24.14
N ASN A 436 -15.86 12.30 23.56
CA ASN A 436 -15.67 12.11 22.12
C ASN A 436 -15.53 10.64 21.70
N ARG A 437 -15.55 9.68 22.65
CA ARG A 437 -15.47 8.24 22.33
C ARG A 437 -16.86 7.64 22.26
N SER A 438 -17.19 7.00 21.14
CA SER A 438 -18.45 6.28 21.02
C SER A 438 -18.51 5.08 21.97
N LEU A 439 -19.72 4.73 22.42
CA LEU A 439 -19.92 3.73 23.48
C LEU A 439 -21.02 2.75 23.09
N GLY A 440 -20.76 1.46 23.30
CA GLY A 440 -21.76 0.40 23.18
C GLY A 440 -21.77 -0.48 24.42
N VAL A 441 -22.94 -0.97 24.81
CA VAL A 441 -23.09 -1.95 25.89
C VAL A 441 -23.65 -3.23 25.30
N VAL A 442 -23.01 -4.34 25.61
CA VAL A 442 -23.38 -5.67 25.12
C VAL A 442 -23.65 -6.59 26.30
N ALA A 443 -24.90 -7.02 26.43
CA ALA A 443 -25.32 -7.98 27.45
C ALA A 443 -25.26 -9.41 26.91
N PHE A 444 -24.90 -10.37 27.76
CA PHE A 444 -24.85 -11.77 27.33
C PHE A 444 -26.22 -12.44 27.26
N SER A 445 -27.26 -11.81 27.82
CA SER A 445 -28.66 -12.23 27.72
C SER A 445 -29.60 -11.03 27.57
N GLU A 446 -30.78 -11.27 26.99
CA GLU A 446 -31.83 -10.25 26.85
C GLU A 446 -32.38 -9.79 28.21
N ALA A 447 -32.51 -10.71 29.17
CA ALA A 447 -32.90 -10.39 30.54
C ALA A 447 -31.90 -9.43 31.20
N GLN A 448 -30.60 -9.60 30.95
CA GLN A 448 -29.56 -8.69 31.42
C GLN A 448 -29.56 -7.36 30.66
N GLN A 449 -29.81 -7.37 29.34
CA GLN A 449 -30.00 -6.17 28.53
C GLN A 449 -31.09 -5.27 29.13
N SER A 450 -32.27 -5.86 29.39
CA SER A 450 -33.41 -5.16 30.00
C SER A 450 -33.09 -4.60 31.39
N ALA A 451 -32.28 -5.30 32.18
CA ALA A 451 -31.84 -4.83 33.50
C ALA A 451 -30.90 -3.61 33.40
N ILE A 452 -30.00 -3.61 32.42
CA ILE A 452 -29.08 -2.50 32.14
C ILE A 452 -29.86 -1.29 31.64
N ASP A 453 -30.81 -1.48 30.72
CA ASP A 453 -31.72 -0.43 30.24
C ASP A 453 -32.45 0.25 31.40
N ALA A 454 -33.02 -0.54 32.32
CA ALA A 454 -33.69 -0.01 33.49
C ALA A 454 -32.75 0.77 34.42
N ALA A 455 -31.53 0.27 34.65
CA ALA A 455 -30.52 0.93 35.48
C ALA A 455 -30.04 2.26 34.86
N ILE A 456 -29.83 2.29 33.55
CA ILE A 456 -29.44 3.51 32.82
C ILE A 456 -30.57 4.54 32.84
N ARG A 457 -31.83 4.13 32.60
CA ARG A 457 -33.00 5.02 32.70
C ARG A 457 -33.10 5.67 34.08
N GLN A 458 -32.86 4.90 35.15
CA GLN A 458 -32.86 5.44 36.51
C GLN A 458 -31.75 6.48 36.72
N LYS A 459 -30.54 6.24 36.20
CA LYS A 459 -29.44 7.21 36.27
C LYS A 459 -29.66 8.45 35.43
N ARG A 460 -30.29 8.33 34.27
CA ARG A 460 -30.64 9.49 33.41
C ARG A 460 -31.53 10.49 34.14
N LEU A 461 -32.48 10.00 34.95
CA LEU A 461 -33.31 10.86 35.80
C LEU A 461 -32.52 11.62 36.87
N GLN A 462 -31.39 11.06 37.32
CA GLN A 462 -30.53 11.67 38.34
C GLN A 462 -29.52 12.66 37.75
N ASP A 463 -29.11 12.46 36.48
CA ASP A 463 -28.14 13.31 35.80
C ASP A 463 -28.57 13.69 34.37
N PRO A 464 -29.56 14.60 34.21
CA PRO A 464 -30.12 14.96 32.91
C PRO A 464 -29.13 15.65 31.96
N CYS A 465 -27.99 16.17 32.47
CA CYS A 465 -27.03 16.91 31.64
C CYS A 465 -26.33 16.03 30.58
N LEU A 466 -26.39 14.71 30.73
CA LEU A 466 -25.79 13.72 29.83
C LEU A 466 -26.77 13.18 28.77
N ASP A 467 -28.02 13.66 28.73
CA ASP A 467 -29.03 13.18 27.77
C ASP A 467 -28.62 13.35 26.29
N LYS A 468 -27.75 14.33 25.99
CA LYS A 468 -27.18 14.56 24.65
C LYS A 468 -26.41 13.37 24.06
N TYR A 469 -26.00 12.40 24.88
CA TYR A 469 -25.28 11.20 24.44
C TYR A 469 -26.21 10.06 24.02
N PHE A 470 -27.52 10.16 24.32
CA PHE A 470 -28.54 9.14 24.00
C PHE A 470 -29.36 9.48 22.75
N ILE A 471 -28.91 10.43 21.93
CA ILE A 471 -29.57 10.81 20.67
C ILE A 471 -29.15 9.83 19.57
N GLU A 472 -30.12 9.28 18.85
CA GLU A 472 -29.91 8.22 17.85
C GLU A 472 -29.43 8.74 16.47
N ASP A 473 -29.65 10.03 16.15
CA ASP A 473 -29.29 10.64 14.84
C ASP A 473 -27.77 10.89 14.63
N LYS A 474 -26.91 10.27 15.44
CA LYS A 474 -25.45 10.35 15.26
C LYS A 474 -24.97 9.22 14.34
N GLU A 475 -23.78 9.39 13.77
CA GLU A 475 -23.13 8.34 12.96
C GLU A 475 -22.83 7.09 13.80
N GLU A 476 -22.35 7.27 15.04
CA GLU A 476 -22.14 6.18 16.01
C GLU A 476 -22.94 6.43 17.30
N PRO A 477 -24.25 6.11 17.33
CA PRO A 477 -25.10 6.35 18.50
C PRO A 477 -24.79 5.39 19.64
N PHE A 478 -25.07 5.79 20.88
CA PHE A 478 -25.00 4.87 22.03
C PHE A 478 -26.02 3.74 21.86
N PHE A 479 -25.61 2.48 22.11
CA PHE A 479 -26.52 1.35 22.06
C PHE A 479 -26.39 0.42 23.26
N ILE A 480 -27.47 -0.32 23.52
CA ILE A 480 -27.50 -1.46 24.44
C ILE A 480 -28.11 -2.62 23.66
N LYS A 481 -27.34 -3.68 23.45
CA LYS A 481 -27.74 -4.84 22.63
C LYS A 481 -27.33 -6.14 23.32
N ASN A 482 -27.91 -7.27 22.92
CA ASN A 482 -27.46 -8.60 23.33
C ASN A 482 -26.42 -9.17 22.35
N LEU A 483 -25.83 -10.33 22.67
CA LEU A 483 -24.84 -11.01 21.82
C LEU A 483 -25.34 -11.37 20.42
N GLU A 484 -26.66 -11.51 20.22
CA GLU A 484 -27.25 -11.90 18.94
C GLU A 484 -27.43 -10.70 18.00
N ASN A 485 -27.58 -9.49 18.55
CA ASN A 485 -27.93 -8.28 17.80
C ASN A 485 -26.75 -7.32 17.54
N VAL A 486 -25.53 -7.64 18.03
CA VAL A 486 -24.36 -6.75 17.99
C VAL A 486 -23.57 -6.77 16.67
N GLN A 487 -24.06 -7.46 15.65
CA GLN A 487 -23.33 -7.60 14.39
C GLN A 487 -23.34 -6.30 13.57
N GLY A 488 -22.20 -6.01 12.91
CA GLY A 488 -22.02 -4.80 12.11
C GLY A 488 -21.77 -3.52 12.91
N ASP A 489 -22.10 -3.50 14.21
CA ASP A 489 -21.85 -2.35 15.08
C ASP A 489 -20.43 -2.33 15.65
N GLU A 490 -19.78 -1.19 15.57
CA GLU A 490 -18.48 -0.96 16.22
C GLU A 490 -18.49 0.33 17.01
N ARG A 491 -17.77 0.36 18.15
CA ARG A 491 -17.64 1.57 18.98
C ARG A 491 -16.23 1.71 19.50
N ASP A 492 -15.88 2.92 19.91
CA ASP A 492 -14.58 3.17 20.52
C ASP A 492 -14.41 2.37 21.81
N THR A 493 -15.43 2.39 22.66
CA THR A 493 -15.48 1.58 23.89
C THR A 493 -16.68 0.64 23.85
N ILE A 494 -16.45 -0.63 24.15
CA ILE A 494 -17.51 -1.62 24.38
C ILE A 494 -17.47 -2.10 25.84
N ILE A 495 -18.62 -2.03 26.51
CA ILE A 495 -18.81 -2.60 27.84
C ILE A 495 -19.59 -3.91 27.71
N PHE A 496 -18.99 -5.02 28.14
CA PHE A 496 -19.69 -6.30 28.24
C PHE A 496 -20.23 -6.50 29.64
N SER A 497 -21.47 -6.98 29.73
CA SER A 497 -22.06 -7.50 30.96
C SER A 497 -22.32 -8.99 30.82
N ILE A 498 -21.57 -9.80 31.58
CA ILE A 498 -21.70 -11.25 31.62
C ILE A 498 -23.07 -11.64 32.19
N GLY A 499 -23.57 -10.95 33.22
CA GLY A 499 -24.88 -11.14 33.82
C GLY A 499 -25.05 -12.44 34.62
N TYR A 500 -24.34 -13.51 34.28
CA TYR A 500 -24.35 -14.79 34.98
C TYR A 500 -23.46 -14.74 36.23
N ALA A 501 -23.96 -15.28 37.34
CA ALA A 501 -23.31 -15.29 38.65
C ALA A 501 -23.81 -16.45 39.50
N LYS A 502 -23.24 -16.60 40.71
CA LYS A 502 -23.78 -17.49 41.73
C LYS A 502 -25.19 -17.02 42.14
N ASP A 503 -26.08 -17.95 42.41
CA ASP A 503 -27.42 -17.64 42.90
C ASP A 503 -27.41 -17.20 44.38
N ASN A 504 -28.57 -16.86 44.94
CA ASN A 504 -28.73 -16.52 46.37
C ASN A 504 -28.27 -17.64 47.34
N LYS A 505 -28.11 -18.88 46.87
CA LYS A 505 -27.62 -20.03 47.64
C LYS A 505 -26.12 -20.27 47.43
N GLY A 506 -25.45 -19.44 46.63
CA GLY A 506 -24.02 -19.54 46.32
C GLY A 506 -23.68 -20.58 45.24
N ILE A 507 -24.68 -21.12 44.53
CA ILE A 507 -24.48 -22.18 43.53
C ILE A 507 -24.20 -21.55 42.17
N MET A 508 -23.13 -22.02 41.50
CA MET A 508 -22.81 -21.64 40.12
C MET A 508 -23.33 -22.71 39.15
N TYR A 509 -24.13 -22.29 38.17
CA TYR A 509 -24.63 -23.16 37.11
C TYR A 509 -23.85 -22.92 35.81
N MET A 510 -23.62 -23.99 35.05
CA MET A 510 -22.78 -23.96 33.84
C MET A 510 -23.56 -23.68 32.55
N ASN A 511 -24.73 -23.03 32.65
CA ASN A 511 -25.51 -22.59 31.50
C ASN A 511 -25.42 -21.07 31.35
N PHE A 512 -24.78 -20.62 30.27
CA PHE A 512 -24.50 -19.22 29.95
C PHE A 512 -25.33 -18.76 28.73
N GLY A 513 -26.54 -19.33 28.58
CA GLY A 513 -27.52 -18.93 27.57
C GLY A 513 -26.97 -19.08 26.14
N PRO A 514 -26.96 -18.01 25.31
CA PRO A 514 -26.51 -18.09 23.92
C PRO A 514 -25.09 -18.64 23.73
N LEU A 515 -24.21 -18.52 24.74
CA LEU A 515 -22.85 -19.07 24.68
C LEU A 515 -22.78 -20.58 24.94
N SER A 516 -23.78 -21.15 25.60
CA SER A 516 -23.88 -22.60 25.84
C SER A 516 -24.41 -23.37 24.62
N ARG A 517 -25.00 -22.67 23.64
CA ARG A 517 -25.51 -23.25 22.38
C ARG A 517 -24.39 -23.49 21.36
N GLU A 518 -24.71 -24.23 20.30
CA GLU A 518 -23.82 -24.43 19.16
C GLU A 518 -23.46 -23.10 18.50
N GLY A 519 -22.21 -22.97 18.04
CA GLY A 519 -21.69 -21.69 17.51
C GLY A 519 -21.54 -20.58 18.57
N GLY A 520 -21.69 -20.87 19.87
CA GLY A 520 -21.51 -19.89 20.95
C GLY A 520 -20.15 -19.17 20.93
N TYR A 521 -19.09 -19.85 20.47
CA TYR A 521 -17.78 -19.23 20.29
C TYR A 521 -17.78 -18.14 19.20
N ARG A 522 -18.57 -18.32 18.11
CA ARG A 522 -18.71 -17.30 17.04
C ARG A 522 -19.40 -16.04 17.57
N ARG A 523 -20.42 -16.18 18.42
CA ARG A 523 -21.10 -15.07 19.13
C ARG A 523 -20.11 -14.26 19.96
N LEU A 524 -19.29 -14.95 20.76
CA LEU A 524 -18.29 -14.28 21.59
C LEU A 524 -17.20 -13.62 20.74
N ASN A 525 -16.72 -14.27 19.66
CA ASN A 525 -15.74 -13.68 18.73
C ASN A 525 -16.25 -12.38 18.09
N VAL A 526 -17.49 -12.45 17.58
CA VAL A 526 -18.17 -11.29 17.01
C VAL A 526 -18.23 -10.19 18.04
N ALA A 527 -18.65 -10.48 19.28
CA ALA A 527 -18.78 -9.48 20.32
C ALA A 527 -17.43 -8.81 20.67
N ILE A 528 -16.41 -9.58 21.04
CA ILE A 528 -15.14 -9.04 21.58
C ILE A 528 -14.32 -8.25 20.55
N THR A 529 -14.61 -8.40 19.26
CA THR A 529 -13.93 -7.69 18.15
C THR A 529 -14.61 -6.38 17.70
N ARG A 530 -15.65 -5.92 18.42
CA ARG A 530 -16.40 -4.67 18.09
C ARG A 530 -15.79 -3.39 18.65
N ALA A 531 -14.82 -3.47 19.55
CA ALA A 531 -14.19 -2.31 20.17
C ALA A 531 -12.98 -1.80 19.36
N LYS A 532 -12.87 -0.48 19.21
CA LYS A 532 -11.71 0.17 18.57
C LYS A 532 -10.60 0.48 19.59
N TYR A 533 -10.93 0.99 20.77
CA TYR A 533 -9.96 1.40 21.79
C TYR A 533 -9.99 0.56 23.06
N ASN A 534 -11.17 0.21 23.56
CA ASN A 534 -11.30 -0.40 24.87
C ASN A 534 -12.47 -1.38 25.00
N VAL A 535 -12.20 -2.50 25.65
CA VAL A 535 -13.20 -3.44 26.14
C VAL A 535 -13.18 -3.43 27.67
N LYS A 536 -14.35 -3.23 28.27
CA LYS A 536 -14.57 -3.43 29.71
C LYS A 536 -15.45 -4.65 29.92
N LEU A 537 -14.86 -5.76 30.31
CA LEU A 537 -15.59 -6.99 30.64
C LEU A 537 -16.03 -6.94 32.10
N ILE A 538 -17.32 -6.78 32.34
CA ILE A 538 -17.90 -6.74 33.68
C ILE A 538 -18.50 -8.11 33.99
N GLY A 539 -18.11 -8.66 35.13
CA GLY A 539 -18.63 -9.94 35.57
C GLY A 539 -18.60 -10.09 37.08
N SER A 540 -19.48 -10.97 37.55
CA SER A 540 -19.60 -11.32 38.96
C SER A 540 -19.05 -12.72 39.26
N ILE A 541 -18.21 -13.26 38.36
CA ILE A 541 -17.59 -14.59 38.43
C ILE A 541 -16.07 -14.50 38.24
N MET A 542 -15.32 -15.47 38.74
CA MET A 542 -13.90 -15.65 38.44
C MET A 542 -13.71 -16.81 37.44
N PRO A 543 -12.59 -16.87 36.70
CA PRO A 543 -12.32 -18.01 35.81
C PRO A 543 -12.43 -19.37 36.50
N THR A 544 -12.01 -19.44 37.77
CA THR A 544 -12.08 -20.62 38.63
C THR A 544 -13.49 -21.04 39.00
N ASP A 545 -14.50 -20.16 38.85
CA ASP A 545 -15.90 -20.51 39.08
C ASP A 545 -16.51 -21.28 37.90
N ILE A 546 -15.85 -21.32 36.73
CA ILE A 546 -16.29 -22.09 35.56
C ILE A 546 -15.62 -23.46 35.57
N ASP A 547 -16.43 -24.48 35.85
CA ASP A 547 -16.01 -25.88 35.95
C ASP A 547 -15.97 -26.52 34.55
N LEU A 548 -14.76 -26.74 34.03
CA LEU A 548 -14.53 -27.26 32.67
C LEU A 548 -14.99 -28.72 32.52
N ASP A 549 -15.01 -29.51 33.60
CA ASP A 549 -15.42 -30.91 33.55
C ASP A 549 -16.93 -31.05 33.33
N LYS A 550 -17.69 -30.00 33.65
CA LYS A 550 -19.16 -29.94 33.49
C LYS A 550 -19.61 -29.17 32.25
N VAL A 551 -18.67 -28.68 31.43
CA VAL A 551 -18.94 -27.83 30.27
C VAL A 551 -18.45 -28.51 28.99
N SER A 552 -19.37 -28.85 28.10
CA SER A 552 -19.04 -29.32 26.74
C SER A 552 -18.83 -28.15 25.76
N SER A 553 -19.62 -27.08 25.87
CA SER A 553 -19.63 -25.95 24.92
C SER A 553 -18.27 -25.23 24.81
N GLU A 554 -17.79 -25.07 23.57
CA GLU A 554 -16.60 -24.28 23.26
C GLU A 554 -16.76 -22.80 23.61
N GLY A 555 -17.96 -22.23 23.49
CA GLY A 555 -18.21 -20.82 23.79
C GLY A 555 -17.96 -20.48 25.25
N VAL A 556 -18.38 -21.36 26.17
CA VAL A 556 -18.17 -21.19 27.62
C VAL A 556 -16.70 -21.40 28.00
N LYS A 557 -16.02 -22.38 27.37
CA LYS A 557 -14.56 -22.56 27.54
C LYS A 557 -13.80 -21.32 27.09
N MET A 558 -14.17 -20.75 25.96
CA MET A 558 -13.57 -19.53 25.43
C MET A 558 -13.84 -18.31 26.33
N LEU A 559 -15.04 -18.17 26.89
CA LEU A 559 -15.34 -17.12 27.87
C LEU A 559 -14.41 -17.22 29.10
N ARG A 560 -14.20 -18.41 29.64
CA ARG A 560 -13.26 -18.60 30.76
C ARG A 560 -11.86 -18.09 30.41
N SER A 561 -11.31 -18.53 29.29
CA SER A 561 -9.99 -18.08 28.83
C SER A 561 -9.96 -16.57 28.57
N TYR A 562 -11.07 -15.98 28.10
CA TYR A 562 -11.15 -14.55 27.87
C TYR A 562 -11.18 -13.74 29.18
N ILE A 563 -11.82 -14.24 30.24
CA ILE A 563 -11.75 -13.62 31.58
C ILE A 563 -10.32 -13.69 32.13
N GLU A 564 -9.62 -14.83 31.96
CA GLU A 564 -8.21 -14.97 32.36
C GLU A 564 -7.32 -13.97 31.60
N PHE A 565 -7.54 -13.83 30.29
CA PHE A 565 -6.86 -12.85 29.44
C PHE A 565 -7.15 -11.40 29.85
N ALA A 566 -8.41 -11.06 30.13
CA ALA A 566 -8.79 -9.72 30.57
C ALA A 566 -8.21 -9.34 31.95
N GLN A 567 -7.78 -10.34 32.76
CA GLN A 567 -7.13 -10.13 34.06
C GLN A 567 -5.59 -10.05 33.96
N GLN A 568 -4.97 -10.92 33.15
CA GLN A 568 -3.51 -11.09 33.12
C GLN A 568 -2.86 -10.49 31.85
N GLY A 569 -3.65 -10.04 30.88
CA GLY A 569 -3.18 -9.53 29.60
C GLY A 569 -2.59 -10.63 28.70
N ILE A 570 -1.68 -10.23 27.81
CA ILE A 570 -1.04 -11.11 26.80
C ILE A 570 -0.29 -12.29 27.45
N VAL A 571 0.21 -12.14 28.67
CA VAL A 571 0.88 -13.21 29.44
C VAL A 571 -0.02 -14.43 29.65
N ALA A 572 -1.35 -14.26 29.66
CA ALA A 572 -2.29 -15.39 29.72
C ALA A 572 -2.21 -16.29 28.47
N LEU A 573 -1.93 -15.70 27.30
CA LEU A 573 -1.78 -16.42 26.03
C LEU A 573 -0.39 -17.08 25.94
N GLU A 574 0.64 -16.44 26.50
CA GLU A 574 2.02 -16.96 26.53
C GLU A 574 2.17 -18.22 27.39
N LYS A 575 1.36 -18.41 28.43
CA LYS A 575 1.37 -19.67 29.22
C LYS A 575 0.98 -20.91 28.40
N GLU A 576 0.36 -20.73 27.23
CA GLU A 576 0.01 -21.81 26.30
C GLU A 576 1.08 -22.05 25.20
N LEU A 577 2.06 -21.15 25.03
CA LEU A 577 3.18 -21.31 24.09
C LEU A 577 4.50 -20.94 24.74
N THR A 578 5.44 -21.88 24.79
CA THR A 578 6.80 -21.69 25.31
C THR A 578 7.59 -20.77 24.38
N PHE A 579 7.45 -19.45 24.56
CA PHE A 579 8.35 -18.45 23.98
C PHE A 579 9.32 -17.97 25.05
N ASN A 580 10.60 -18.09 24.76
CA ASN A 580 11.67 -17.72 25.68
C ASN A 580 11.84 -16.20 25.67
N ASN A 581 11.94 -15.59 26.85
CA ASN A 581 12.31 -14.18 27.07
C ASN A 581 13.80 -13.91 26.77
N TYR A 582 14.32 -14.32 25.60
CA TYR A 582 15.62 -13.86 25.12
C TYR A 582 15.43 -12.57 24.33
N LEU A 583 16.41 -11.66 24.41
CA LEU A 583 16.52 -10.52 23.50
C LEU A 583 16.67 -11.08 22.08
N GLU A 584 15.59 -11.11 21.31
CA GLU A 584 15.61 -11.49 19.90
C GLU A 584 15.88 -10.24 19.06
N PHE A 585 17.00 -10.27 18.33
CA PHE A 585 17.34 -9.32 17.28
C PHE A 585 17.31 -10.06 15.94
N ASP A 586 16.74 -9.45 14.90
CA ASP A 586 16.72 -10.06 13.56
C ASP A 586 18.09 -9.91 12.86
N SER A 587 18.93 -8.97 13.34
CA SER A 587 20.25 -8.74 12.78
C SER A 587 21.29 -8.18 13.79
N PRO A 588 22.60 -8.42 13.58
CA PRO A 588 23.66 -7.76 14.36
C PRO A 588 23.66 -6.22 14.24
N PHE A 589 23.02 -5.69 13.19
CA PHE A 589 22.85 -4.26 13.01
C PHE A 589 21.85 -3.68 14.02
N GLU A 590 20.73 -4.36 14.25
CA GLU A 590 19.74 -3.97 15.27
C GLU A 590 20.34 -4.01 16.68
N GLU A 591 21.15 -5.03 16.98
CA GLU A 591 21.88 -5.14 18.25
C GLU A 591 22.81 -3.93 18.47
N ALA A 592 23.55 -3.51 17.43
CA ALA A 592 24.41 -2.32 17.52
C ALA A 592 23.63 -1.01 17.79
N VAL A 593 22.45 -0.86 17.20
CA VAL A 593 21.58 0.31 17.46
C VAL A 593 21.00 0.24 18.89
N TYR A 594 20.60 -0.94 19.34
CA TYR A 594 20.11 -1.16 20.70
C TYR A 594 21.18 -0.81 21.75
N ASP A 595 22.38 -1.34 21.59
CA ASP A 595 23.52 -1.07 22.49
C ASP A 595 23.85 0.41 22.54
N PHE A 596 23.83 1.09 21.39
CA PHE A 596 24.01 2.54 21.34
C PHE A 596 22.97 3.29 22.20
N LEU A 597 21.69 2.95 22.07
CA LEU A 597 20.61 3.59 22.82
C LEU A 597 20.68 3.30 24.33
N GLN A 598 21.01 2.06 24.70
CA GLN A 598 21.23 1.66 26.10
C GLN A 598 22.42 2.41 26.71
N ASN A 599 23.53 2.52 26.00
CA ASN A 599 24.71 3.27 26.43
C ASN A 599 24.42 4.78 26.61
N LYS A 600 23.42 5.33 25.91
CA LYS A 600 22.94 6.70 26.09
C LYS A 600 21.93 6.85 27.24
N GLY A 601 21.53 5.76 27.89
CA GLY A 601 20.64 5.75 29.05
C GLY A 601 19.14 5.68 28.71
N TYR A 602 18.78 5.34 27.46
CA TYR A 602 17.38 5.16 27.09
C TYR A 602 16.89 3.75 27.44
N HIS A 603 15.64 3.66 27.92
CA HIS A 603 15.00 2.37 28.19
C HIS A 603 14.35 1.85 26.89
N VAL A 604 15.00 0.90 26.24
CA VAL A 604 14.56 0.34 24.94
C VAL A 604 13.93 -1.03 25.10
N VAL A 605 12.81 -1.25 24.41
CA VAL A 605 12.17 -2.56 24.23
C VAL A 605 12.34 -2.97 22.77
N THR A 606 12.67 -4.24 22.54
CA THR A 606 12.80 -4.81 21.19
C THR A 606 11.53 -5.56 20.79
N GLN A 607 11.32 -5.71 19.48
CA GLN A 607 10.29 -6.59 18.91
C GLN A 607 8.88 -6.31 19.46
N VAL A 608 8.49 -5.02 19.51
CA VAL A 608 7.21 -4.60 20.08
C VAL A 608 6.06 -5.05 19.19
N GLY A 609 5.20 -5.92 19.73
CA GLY A 609 4.02 -6.47 19.06
C GLY A 609 3.87 -7.97 19.35
N CYS A 610 2.65 -8.50 19.27
CA CYS A 610 2.39 -9.93 19.56
C CYS A 610 2.07 -10.77 18.31
N SER A 611 1.96 -10.15 17.14
CA SER A 611 1.69 -10.85 15.86
C SER A 611 2.93 -10.94 14.95
N GLY A 612 2.71 -11.34 13.70
CA GLY A 612 3.74 -11.42 12.66
C GLY A 612 4.32 -10.08 12.20
N PHE A 613 3.77 -8.94 12.64
CA PHE A 613 4.41 -7.63 12.47
C PHE A 613 4.81 -7.07 13.84
N ARG A 614 6.07 -6.67 13.96
CA ARG A 614 6.66 -6.12 15.17
C ARG A 614 7.47 -4.87 14.82
N ILE A 615 7.49 -3.89 15.71
CA ILE A 615 8.41 -2.75 15.60
C ILE A 615 9.74 -3.22 16.19
N ASP A 616 10.82 -3.08 15.41
CA ASP A 616 12.15 -3.60 15.77
C ASP A 616 12.58 -3.11 17.15
N MET A 617 12.44 -1.81 17.44
CA MET A 617 12.77 -1.20 18.73
C MET A 617 11.82 -0.05 19.09
N ALA A 618 11.58 0.17 20.39
CA ALA A 618 10.84 1.33 20.89
C ALA A 618 11.46 1.88 22.17
N VAL A 619 11.49 3.21 22.31
CA VAL A 619 11.99 3.89 23.51
C VAL A 619 10.81 4.20 24.44
N LYS A 620 10.87 3.75 25.69
CA LYS A 620 9.84 4.05 26.71
C LYS A 620 9.85 5.53 27.09
N HIS A 621 8.67 6.08 27.35
CA HIS A 621 8.53 7.44 27.82
C HIS A 621 8.95 7.54 29.31
N PRO A 622 9.86 8.45 29.69
CA PRO A 622 10.42 8.48 31.05
C PRO A 622 9.39 8.91 32.11
N THR A 623 8.43 9.78 31.76
CA THR A 623 7.42 10.30 32.71
C THR A 623 6.02 9.72 32.54
N GLN A 624 5.72 9.04 31.43
CA GLN A 624 4.40 8.47 31.14
C GLN A 624 4.52 6.95 31.16
N SER A 625 4.23 6.36 32.32
CA SER A 625 4.26 4.91 32.49
C SER A 625 3.35 4.22 31.47
N GLY A 626 3.85 3.14 30.86
CA GLY A 626 3.11 2.35 29.88
C GLY A 626 2.96 3.00 28.50
N LYS A 627 3.76 4.02 28.15
CA LYS A 627 3.79 4.62 26.81
C LYS A 627 5.19 4.63 26.20
N PHE A 628 5.24 4.58 24.87
CA PHE A 628 6.45 4.75 24.08
C PHE A 628 6.55 6.18 23.55
N ALA A 629 7.77 6.71 23.51
CA ALA A 629 8.05 8.03 22.95
C ALA A 629 8.22 7.96 21.42
N ILE A 630 8.91 6.93 20.93
CA ILE A 630 9.26 6.75 19.52
C ILE A 630 9.46 5.26 19.22
N GLY A 631 9.02 4.83 18.04
CA GLY A 631 9.32 3.52 17.46
C GLY A 631 10.42 3.66 16.42
N ILE A 632 11.30 2.66 16.33
CA ILE A 632 12.47 2.65 15.46
C ILE A 632 12.35 1.43 14.55
N GLU A 633 12.41 1.66 13.24
CA GLU A 633 12.44 0.62 12.20
C GLU A 633 13.80 0.64 11.49
N CYS A 634 14.37 -0.54 11.27
CA CYS A 634 15.56 -0.77 10.47
C CYS A 634 15.19 -1.30 9.08
N ASP A 635 16.09 -1.19 8.11
CA ASP A 635 15.90 -1.68 6.74
C ASP A 635 16.16 -3.20 6.57
N GLY A 636 15.85 -3.98 7.61
CA GLY A 636 16.10 -5.42 7.72
C GLY A 636 15.08 -6.32 7.03
N ALA A 637 14.98 -7.58 7.49
CA ALA A 637 14.14 -8.61 6.88
C ALA A 637 12.65 -8.23 6.80
N THR A 638 12.14 -7.53 7.83
CA THR A 638 10.76 -7.03 7.91
C THR A 638 10.47 -5.94 6.86
N TYR A 639 11.46 -5.11 6.53
CA TYR A 639 11.38 -4.14 5.44
C TYR A 639 11.39 -4.83 4.07
N HIS A 640 12.23 -5.85 3.90
CA HIS A 640 12.36 -6.62 2.66
C HIS A 640 11.15 -7.54 2.36
N SER A 641 10.49 -8.07 3.38
CA SER A 641 9.38 -9.03 3.22
C SER A 641 8.10 -8.42 2.64
N ALA A 642 7.98 -7.09 2.61
CA ALA A 642 6.83 -6.39 2.06
C ALA A 642 6.73 -6.58 0.53
N ARG A 643 5.54 -6.95 0.05
CA ARG A 643 5.37 -7.30 -1.37
C ARG A 643 5.31 -6.08 -2.30
N THR A 644 4.91 -4.92 -1.77
CA THR A 644 4.74 -3.69 -2.55
C THR A 644 5.29 -2.46 -1.83
N ALA A 645 5.74 -1.47 -2.59
CA ALA A 645 6.17 -0.17 -2.02
C ALA A 645 5.03 0.55 -1.29
N ARG A 646 3.79 0.42 -1.78
CA ARG A 646 2.59 0.98 -1.11
C ARG A 646 2.42 0.42 0.29
N GLU A 647 2.58 -0.89 0.44
CA GLU A 647 2.52 -1.56 1.74
C GLU A 647 3.65 -1.10 2.65
N ARG A 648 4.89 -1.25 2.18
CA ARG A 648 6.13 -1.02 2.93
C ARG A 648 6.31 0.42 3.40
N ASP A 649 6.04 1.38 2.52
CA ASP A 649 6.46 2.77 2.71
C ASP A 649 5.28 3.72 2.96
N ARG A 650 4.03 3.34 2.66
CA ARG A 650 2.85 4.17 2.92
C ARG A 650 1.90 3.59 3.96
N LEU A 651 1.36 2.40 3.70
CA LEU A 651 0.26 1.86 4.50
C LEU A 651 0.69 1.54 5.93
N ARG A 652 1.83 0.84 6.11
CA ARG A 652 2.34 0.51 7.46
C ARG A 652 2.58 1.75 8.30
N GLN A 653 3.32 2.71 7.74
CA GLN A 653 3.62 3.97 8.42
C GLN A 653 2.35 4.74 8.77
N THR A 654 1.40 4.86 7.82
CA THR A 654 0.12 5.56 8.08
C THR A 654 -0.65 4.89 9.23
N ILE A 655 -0.72 3.56 9.26
CA ILE A 655 -1.44 2.83 10.32
C ILE A 655 -0.76 3.03 11.68
N LEU A 656 0.58 2.95 11.75
CA LEU A 656 1.33 3.15 12.98
C LEU A 656 1.19 4.60 13.51
N GLU A 657 1.30 5.58 12.62
CA GLU A 657 1.08 7.00 12.96
C GLU A 657 -0.36 7.25 13.45
N ASP A 658 -1.35 6.64 12.81
CA ASP A 658 -2.76 6.70 13.24
C ASP A 658 -2.98 5.99 14.60
N MET A 659 -2.11 5.04 14.98
CA MET A 659 -2.06 4.42 16.32
C MET A 659 -1.27 5.25 17.34
N GLY A 660 -0.81 6.43 16.95
CA GLY A 660 -0.11 7.37 17.81
C GLY A 660 1.39 7.12 17.95
N TRP A 661 1.99 6.34 17.04
CA TRP A 661 3.44 6.21 16.97
C TRP A 661 4.08 7.42 16.31
N ASN A 662 5.27 7.76 16.79
CA ASN A 662 6.25 8.50 16.01
C ASN A 662 7.30 7.49 15.54
N ILE A 663 7.36 7.22 14.23
CA ILE A 663 8.27 6.20 13.68
C ILE A 663 9.50 6.89 13.09
N TYR A 664 10.68 6.40 13.47
CA TYR A 664 11.95 6.82 12.91
C TYR A 664 12.62 5.64 12.21
N ARG A 665 12.96 5.81 10.93
CA ARG A 665 13.61 4.78 10.13
C ARG A 665 15.12 4.98 10.06
N ILE A 666 15.86 3.91 10.28
CA ILE A 666 17.32 3.86 10.17
C ILE A 666 17.69 3.01 8.96
N TRP A 667 18.54 3.57 8.09
CA TRP A 667 19.12 2.85 6.96
C TRP A 667 20.49 2.30 7.35
N SER A 668 20.67 0.98 7.29
CA SER A 668 21.93 0.30 7.64
C SER A 668 23.13 0.86 6.88
N THR A 669 22.95 1.17 5.60
CA THR A 669 24.01 1.74 4.75
C THR A 669 24.47 3.13 5.17
N ASP A 670 23.56 4.01 5.61
CA ASP A 670 23.91 5.35 6.10
C ASP A 670 24.56 5.24 7.48
N TRP A 671 24.05 4.38 8.36
CA TRP A 671 24.60 4.13 9.69
C TRP A 671 26.03 3.59 9.65
N ILE A 672 26.34 2.67 8.72
CA ILE A 672 27.70 2.12 8.58
C ILE A 672 28.67 3.16 7.97
N LYS A 673 28.21 3.99 7.04
CA LYS A 673 29.06 4.98 6.34
C LYS A 673 29.37 6.20 7.22
N ASP A 674 28.38 6.71 7.95
CA ASP A 674 28.53 7.87 8.84
C ASP A 674 27.80 7.67 10.18
N PRO A 675 28.33 6.79 11.07
CA PRO A 675 27.67 6.46 12.33
C PRO A 675 27.42 7.70 13.20
N LYS A 676 28.40 8.59 13.31
CA LYS A 676 28.32 9.76 14.21
C LYS A 676 27.16 10.68 13.85
N SER A 677 27.00 11.00 12.56
CA SER A 677 25.91 11.87 12.12
C SER A 677 24.54 11.21 12.29
N GLU A 678 24.43 9.91 12.01
CA GLU A 678 23.16 9.17 12.15
C GLU A 678 22.77 8.97 13.62
N GLU A 679 23.73 8.68 14.50
CA GLU A 679 23.56 8.64 15.96
C GLU A 679 23.01 9.98 16.50
N GLU A 680 23.59 11.11 16.08
CA GLU A 680 23.13 12.44 16.47
C GLU A 680 21.73 12.78 15.91
N LYS A 681 21.38 12.29 14.72
CA LYS A 681 20.02 12.45 14.17
C LYS A 681 19.00 11.63 14.96
N LEU A 682 19.34 10.39 15.31
CA LEU A 682 18.49 9.52 16.12
C LEU A 682 18.23 10.12 17.50
N ILE A 683 19.28 10.60 18.19
CA ILE A 683 19.12 11.30 19.49
C ILE A 683 18.20 12.50 19.35
N ARG A 684 18.41 13.37 18.34
CA ARG A 684 17.55 14.53 18.10
C ARG A 684 16.10 14.15 17.82
N ALA A 685 15.86 13.04 17.13
CA ALA A 685 14.51 12.53 16.88
C ALA A 685 13.84 12.06 18.19
N ILE A 686 14.57 11.33 19.04
CA ILE A 686 14.11 10.89 20.36
C ILE A 686 13.80 12.11 21.25
N GLU A 687 14.71 13.08 21.32
CA GLU A 687 14.52 14.30 22.11
C GLU A 687 13.32 15.12 21.64
N ARG A 688 13.11 15.25 20.32
CA ARG A 688 11.92 15.90 19.78
C ARG A 688 10.65 15.14 20.17
N ALA A 689 10.64 13.81 20.06
CA ALA A 689 9.49 13.00 20.44
C ALA A 689 9.15 13.13 21.93
N LEU A 690 10.17 13.23 22.79
CA LEU A 690 10.02 13.50 24.23
C LEU A 690 9.53 14.94 24.50
N GLY A 691 10.00 15.93 23.74
CA GLY A 691 9.64 17.34 23.88
C GLY A 691 8.23 17.70 23.37
N ASP A 692 7.78 17.09 22.27
CA ASP A 692 6.42 17.28 21.72
C ASP A 692 5.35 16.70 22.66
N SER A 693 5.72 15.77 23.54
CA SER A 693 4.83 15.21 24.58
C SER A 693 4.48 16.23 25.66
N LEU A 694 5.44 17.09 26.06
CA LEU A 694 5.25 18.15 27.07
C LEU A 694 4.30 19.26 26.60
N THR A 695 4.23 19.51 25.30
CA THR A 695 3.33 20.51 24.71
C THR A 695 1.93 19.97 24.41
N LYS A 696 1.78 18.65 24.18
CA LYS A 696 0.46 18.01 24.02
C LYS A 696 -0.26 17.79 25.36
N SER A 697 0.45 17.54 26.47
CA SER A 697 -0.18 17.37 27.79
C SER A 697 -0.79 18.65 28.36
N ASN A 698 -0.30 19.83 27.98
CA ASN A 698 -0.81 21.13 28.44
C ASN A 698 -1.93 21.73 27.56
N ARG A 699 -2.40 21.04 26.51
CA ARG A 699 -3.47 21.53 25.62
C ARG A 699 -4.85 20.93 25.90
N ASN A 700 -4.97 20.03 26.88
CA ASN A 700 -6.25 19.41 27.23
C ASN A 700 -7.02 20.12 28.36
N ASP A 701 -6.44 21.15 28.98
CA ASP A 701 -7.15 22.08 29.85
C ASP A 701 -6.99 23.50 29.28
N ASP A 702 -8.13 24.14 29.01
CA ASP A 702 -8.32 25.49 28.49
C ASP A 702 -7.87 25.77 27.04
N VAL A 703 -8.85 25.86 26.13
CA VAL A 703 -9.17 27.07 25.35
C VAL A 703 -10.39 26.80 24.46
N VAL A 704 -11.48 27.50 24.79
CA VAL A 704 -12.56 27.86 23.87
C VAL A 704 -12.05 29.01 23.01
N GLY A 705 -12.12 28.87 21.69
CA GLY A 705 -12.15 30.03 20.78
C GLY A 705 -10.98 30.17 19.80
N GLU A 706 -11.38 30.26 18.53
CA GLU A 706 -10.70 30.85 17.37
C GLU A 706 -9.69 29.99 16.58
N ASN A 707 -10.26 29.44 15.50
CA ASN A 707 -9.63 28.98 14.29
C ASN A 707 -8.50 29.91 13.81
N ASN A 708 -7.26 29.45 13.93
CA ASN A 708 -6.16 29.87 13.06
C ASN A 708 -5.26 28.67 12.74
N LYS A 709 -5.78 27.77 11.89
CA LYS A 709 -4.90 26.88 11.10
C LYS A 709 -4.35 27.72 9.95
N ALA A 710 -3.11 28.20 10.14
CA ALA A 710 -2.29 28.64 9.03
C ALA A 710 -2.11 27.46 8.06
N ASN A 711 -2.69 27.59 6.88
CA ASN A 711 -2.61 26.65 5.78
C ASN A 711 -1.15 26.46 5.35
N MET A 712 -0.54 25.33 5.69
CA MET A 712 0.43 24.72 4.77
C MET A 712 -0.39 24.10 3.64
N SER A 713 -0.59 24.88 2.59
CA SER A 713 -1.20 24.42 1.35
C SER A 713 -0.31 23.37 0.71
N THR A 714 -0.61 22.08 0.93
CA THR A 714 -0.44 21.08 -0.12
C THR A 714 -1.07 21.64 -1.40
N PRO A 715 -0.41 21.59 -2.57
CA PRO A 715 -1.06 21.94 -3.82
C PRO A 715 -2.17 20.92 -4.03
N VAL A 716 -3.38 21.28 -3.59
CA VAL A 716 -4.58 20.62 -4.07
C VAL A 716 -4.55 20.89 -5.56
N ILE A 717 -4.31 19.84 -6.35
CA ILE A 717 -4.63 19.86 -7.78
C ILE A 717 -6.16 19.93 -7.80
N THR A 718 -6.68 21.15 -7.66
CA THR A 718 -8.07 21.47 -7.87
C THR A 718 -8.24 21.43 -9.38
N ILE A 719 -8.69 20.31 -9.90
CA ILE A 719 -9.13 20.23 -11.29
C ILE A 719 -10.44 21.02 -11.34
N GLU A 720 -10.34 22.34 -11.49
CA GLU A 720 -11.46 23.19 -11.89
C GLU A 720 -11.77 22.92 -13.35
N GLU A 721 -12.49 21.83 -13.60
CA GLU A 721 -13.11 21.62 -14.90
C GLU A 721 -14.30 22.58 -15.02
N LYS A 722 -14.10 23.64 -15.81
CA LYS A 722 -15.21 24.29 -16.51
C LYS A 722 -15.83 23.23 -17.42
N ILE A 723 -16.87 22.57 -16.92
CA ILE A 723 -17.79 21.82 -17.76
C ILE A 723 -18.51 22.87 -18.60
N GLU A 724 -17.96 23.16 -19.78
CA GLU A 724 -18.78 23.81 -20.80
C GLU A 724 -19.90 22.83 -21.14
N PRO A 725 -21.18 23.19 -20.91
CA PRO A 725 -22.28 22.37 -21.38
C PRO A 725 -22.07 22.18 -22.88
N PRO A 726 -22.30 20.96 -23.42
CA PRO A 726 -22.20 20.73 -24.85
C PRO A 726 -23.03 21.81 -25.54
N LYS A 727 -22.37 22.60 -26.41
CA LYS A 727 -23.04 23.65 -27.19
C LYS A 727 -24.22 22.98 -27.87
N ALA A 728 -25.43 23.43 -27.52
CA ALA A 728 -26.65 23.01 -28.18
C ALA A 728 -26.51 23.34 -29.68
N GLN A 729 -26.10 22.34 -30.47
CA GLN A 729 -26.24 22.35 -31.91
C GLN A 729 -27.67 21.93 -32.24
N ASP A 730 -28.23 22.57 -33.25
CA ASP A 730 -29.64 22.54 -33.61
C ASP A 730 -30.30 21.15 -33.58
N ALA A 731 -31.56 21.17 -33.13
CA ALA A 731 -32.43 20.04 -32.83
C ALA A 731 -32.68 19.11 -34.04
N GLY A 732 -32.06 17.92 -34.04
CA GLY A 732 -32.35 16.81 -34.96
C GLY A 732 -31.35 15.65 -34.82
N TYR A 733 -31.60 14.52 -35.50
CA TYR A 733 -30.68 13.36 -35.54
C TYR A 733 -29.43 13.58 -36.44
N GLY A 734 -29.19 14.82 -36.91
CA GLY A 734 -28.07 15.15 -37.80
C GLY A 734 -28.20 14.63 -39.24
N PHE A 735 -29.42 14.31 -39.69
CA PHE A 735 -29.66 13.81 -41.05
C PHE A 735 -29.54 14.90 -42.12
N GLU A 736 -29.07 14.53 -43.32
CA GLU A 736 -28.92 15.47 -44.43
C GLU A 736 -30.22 15.65 -45.20
N LEU A 737 -30.43 16.80 -45.86
CA LEU A 737 -31.59 16.99 -46.74
C LEU A 737 -31.35 16.29 -48.09
N TYR A 738 -32.36 15.59 -48.61
CA TYR A 738 -32.31 14.98 -49.93
C TYR A 738 -32.28 16.06 -51.01
N LYS A 739 -31.16 16.13 -51.75
CA LYS A 739 -30.92 17.10 -52.81
C LYS A 739 -31.08 16.44 -54.18
N ARG A 740 -32.01 16.96 -54.98
CA ARG A 740 -32.20 16.53 -56.37
C ARG A 740 -31.25 17.25 -57.30
N ALA A 741 -30.70 16.54 -58.30
CA ALA A 741 -29.83 17.13 -59.31
C ALA A 741 -30.64 18.04 -60.27
N TYR A 742 -30.21 19.30 -60.41
CA TYR A 742 -30.80 20.28 -61.33
C TYR A 742 -29.71 21.17 -61.97
N PRO A 743 -29.93 21.76 -63.16
CA PRO A 743 -31.06 21.55 -64.06
C PRO A 743 -30.91 20.27 -64.92
N LEU A 744 -32.04 19.65 -65.27
CA LEU A 744 -32.12 18.44 -66.10
C LEU A 744 -32.35 18.73 -67.61
N GLU A 745 -32.25 20.00 -68.01
CA GLU A 745 -32.53 20.44 -69.37
C GLU A 745 -31.45 19.96 -70.36
N ARG A 746 -31.91 19.54 -71.54
CA ARG A 746 -31.04 19.07 -72.64
C ARG A 746 -30.24 20.20 -73.28
N ILE A 747 -30.65 21.46 -73.06
CA ILE A 747 -30.00 22.69 -73.54
C ILE A 747 -29.60 23.48 -72.28
N GLY A 748 -28.30 23.64 -72.04
CA GLY A 748 -27.84 24.50 -70.93
C GLY A 748 -28.03 25.98 -71.24
N GLU A 749 -27.98 26.86 -70.23
CA GLU A 749 -28.08 28.33 -70.35
C GLU A 749 -27.11 28.97 -71.37
N ARG A 750 -26.05 28.24 -71.76
CA ARG A 750 -25.04 28.65 -72.76
C ARG A 750 -25.19 27.97 -74.14
N GLY A 751 -26.31 27.28 -74.42
CA GLY A 751 -26.59 26.67 -75.72
C GLY A 751 -25.90 25.33 -76.02
N PHE A 752 -25.22 24.71 -75.04
CA PHE A 752 -24.64 23.38 -75.20
C PHE A 752 -25.70 22.28 -75.04
N ILE A 753 -25.77 21.36 -76.02
CA ILE A 753 -26.61 20.15 -75.94
C ILE A 753 -25.93 19.17 -74.98
N ARG A 754 -26.51 18.94 -73.80
CA ARG A 754 -26.05 17.89 -72.88
C ARG A 754 -26.44 16.53 -73.46
N LYS A 755 -25.47 15.61 -73.56
CA LYS A 755 -25.76 14.23 -73.97
C LYS A 755 -26.51 13.53 -72.84
N GLU A 756 -27.34 12.56 -73.17
CA GLU A 756 -28.22 11.85 -72.23
C GLU A 756 -27.42 11.13 -71.14
N TYR A 757 -26.20 10.70 -71.47
CA TYR A 757 -25.21 10.19 -70.52
C TYR A 757 -24.84 11.21 -69.44
N ASP A 758 -24.61 12.48 -69.81
CA ASP A 758 -24.18 13.52 -68.86
C ASP A 758 -25.28 13.80 -67.83
N ILE A 759 -26.54 13.73 -68.25
CA ILE A 759 -27.71 13.88 -67.38
C ILE A 759 -27.81 12.69 -66.42
N ALA A 760 -27.69 11.46 -66.92
CA ALA A 760 -27.71 10.26 -66.08
C ALA A 760 -26.56 10.25 -65.06
N TRP A 761 -25.34 10.61 -65.48
CA TRP A 761 -24.18 10.68 -64.61
C TRP A 761 -24.32 11.78 -63.54
N ASN A 762 -24.88 12.95 -63.88
CA ASN A 762 -25.13 14.02 -62.92
C ASN A 762 -26.15 13.59 -61.85
N ILE A 763 -27.26 12.95 -62.25
CA ILE A 763 -28.24 12.42 -61.31
C ILE A 763 -27.60 11.37 -60.39
N ILE A 764 -26.85 10.40 -60.93
CA ILE A 764 -26.20 9.37 -60.11
C ILE A 764 -25.16 10.00 -59.18
N SER A 765 -24.38 10.98 -59.63
CA SER A 765 -23.33 11.61 -58.81
C SER A 765 -23.89 12.33 -57.58
N VAL A 766 -25.09 12.91 -57.68
CA VAL A 766 -25.72 13.67 -56.60
C VAL A 766 -26.70 12.84 -55.77
N GLU A 767 -27.49 11.97 -56.40
CA GLU A 767 -28.62 11.27 -55.78
C GLU A 767 -28.32 9.80 -55.41
N GLN A 768 -27.12 9.28 -55.68
CA GLN A 768 -26.71 7.92 -55.26
C GLN A 768 -26.78 7.71 -53.73
N PRO A 769 -27.11 6.50 -53.26
CA PRO A 769 -27.71 5.39 -54.02
C PRO A 769 -29.13 5.76 -54.48
N ILE A 770 -29.43 5.53 -55.76
CA ILE A 770 -30.73 5.84 -56.39
C ILE A 770 -31.35 4.58 -57.01
N HIS A 771 -32.63 4.34 -56.77
CA HIS A 771 -33.34 3.19 -57.33
C HIS A 771 -33.52 3.34 -58.87
N PHE A 772 -33.38 2.25 -59.62
CA PHE A 772 -33.43 2.24 -61.10
C PHE A 772 -34.71 2.88 -61.66
N GLU A 773 -35.87 2.60 -61.07
CA GLU A 773 -37.14 3.20 -61.49
C GLU A 773 -37.19 4.72 -61.20
N GLU A 774 -36.58 5.18 -60.12
CA GLU A 774 -36.51 6.60 -59.79
C GLU A 774 -35.57 7.34 -60.76
N LEU A 775 -34.42 6.74 -61.08
CA LEU A 775 -33.53 7.26 -62.12
C LEU A 775 -34.23 7.35 -63.49
N CYS A 776 -34.97 6.32 -63.89
CA CYS A 776 -35.75 6.34 -65.14
C CYS A 776 -36.82 7.44 -65.13
N ARG A 777 -37.49 7.67 -64.00
CA ARG A 777 -38.47 8.75 -63.83
C ARG A 777 -37.82 10.12 -63.97
N ARG A 778 -36.63 10.32 -63.40
CA ARG A 778 -35.87 11.58 -63.45
C ARG A 778 -35.32 11.87 -64.85
N ILE A 779 -34.96 10.84 -65.62
CA ILE A 779 -34.45 10.99 -66.99
C ILE A 779 -35.59 11.13 -68.03
N ALA A 780 -36.81 10.64 -67.76
CA ALA A 780 -37.92 10.68 -68.72
C ALA A 780 -38.19 12.07 -69.36
N PRO A 781 -38.12 13.20 -68.62
CA PRO A 781 -38.27 14.54 -69.22
C PRO A 781 -37.23 14.86 -70.29
N ALA A 782 -35.99 14.35 -70.19
CA ALA A 782 -34.95 14.54 -71.20
C ALA A 782 -35.30 13.86 -72.55
N TYR A 783 -36.16 12.83 -72.51
CA TYR A 783 -36.75 12.17 -73.68
C TYR A 783 -38.09 12.78 -74.12
N GLY A 784 -38.49 13.93 -73.55
CA GLY A 784 -39.78 14.58 -73.84
C GLY A 784 -40.98 13.81 -73.31
N ARG A 785 -40.79 12.93 -72.31
CA ARG A 785 -41.84 12.07 -71.76
C ARG A 785 -42.10 12.41 -70.29
N GLN A 786 -43.37 12.36 -69.89
CA GLN A 786 -43.77 12.61 -68.50
C GLN A 786 -43.60 11.37 -67.59
N LYS A 787 -43.43 10.16 -68.14
CA LYS A 787 -43.35 8.89 -67.38
C LYS A 787 -42.22 7.98 -67.89
N ALA A 788 -41.69 7.15 -66.98
CA ALA A 788 -40.78 6.04 -67.29
C ALA A 788 -41.53 4.94 -68.07
N THR A 789 -41.45 5.01 -69.40
CA THR A 789 -42.00 4.00 -70.33
C THR A 789 -40.94 2.94 -70.63
N SER A 790 -41.32 1.80 -71.25
CA SER A 790 -40.36 0.73 -71.64
C SER A 790 -39.16 1.29 -72.40
N ILE A 791 -39.42 2.17 -73.38
CA ILE A 791 -38.40 2.86 -74.17
C ILE A 791 -37.42 3.66 -73.31
N VAL A 792 -37.89 4.34 -72.25
CA VAL A 792 -37.00 5.09 -71.35
C VAL A 792 -36.11 4.12 -70.55
N ARG A 793 -36.68 3.01 -70.06
CA ARG A 793 -35.90 1.99 -69.33
C ARG A 793 -34.84 1.35 -70.23
N ASP A 794 -35.20 0.99 -71.46
CA ASP A 794 -34.30 0.40 -72.45
C ASP A 794 -33.16 1.36 -72.79
N ASN A 795 -33.45 2.65 -72.93
CA ASN A 795 -32.45 3.68 -73.17
C ASN A 795 -31.51 3.89 -71.96
N VAL A 796 -32.03 3.88 -70.73
CA VAL A 796 -31.18 3.97 -69.52
C VAL A 796 -30.30 2.72 -69.40
N ARG A 797 -30.82 1.53 -69.67
CA ARG A 797 -30.04 0.28 -69.73
C ARG A 797 -28.98 0.31 -70.85
N TYR A 798 -29.28 0.93 -71.98
CA TYR A 798 -28.31 1.17 -73.05
C TYR A 798 -27.16 2.08 -72.58
N ILE A 799 -27.46 3.16 -71.84
CA ILE A 799 -26.43 4.03 -71.24
C ILE A 799 -25.56 3.23 -70.26
N PHE A 800 -26.17 2.36 -69.45
CA PHE A 800 -25.42 1.53 -68.50
C PHE A 800 -24.46 0.58 -69.19
N ARG A 801 -24.91 -0.11 -70.24
CA ARG A 801 -24.07 -1.07 -71.00
C ARG A 801 -22.95 -0.40 -71.79
N ASN A 802 -23.21 0.74 -72.41
CA ASN A 802 -22.25 1.31 -73.38
C ASN A 802 -21.40 2.45 -72.83
N HIS A 803 -21.81 3.09 -71.73
CA HIS A 803 -21.13 4.28 -71.21
C HIS A 803 -20.78 4.22 -69.72
N LEU A 804 -21.48 3.42 -68.91
CA LEU A 804 -21.28 3.36 -67.45
C LEU A 804 -20.87 1.97 -66.91
N GLN A 805 -20.63 0.99 -67.77
CA GLN A 805 -20.47 -0.43 -67.39
C GLN A 805 -19.39 -0.67 -66.31
N GLU A 806 -18.30 0.10 -66.32
CA GLU A 806 -17.21 -0.02 -65.34
C GLU A 806 -17.25 1.04 -64.23
N LYS A 807 -18.21 1.99 -64.28
CA LYS A 807 -18.28 3.14 -63.37
C LYS A 807 -19.38 3.06 -62.32
N ILE A 808 -20.40 2.23 -62.54
CA ILE A 808 -21.54 2.08 -61.62
C ILE A 808 -21.77 0.61 -61.25
N ILE A 809 -22.40 0.39 -60.12
CA ILE A 809 -22.83 -0.93 -59.64
C ILE A 809 -24.34 -0.85 -59.37
N GLU A 810 -25.09 -1.84 -59.84
CA GLU A 810 -26.50 -2.07 -59.52
C GLU A 810 -26.58 -3.24 -58.54
N ASP A 811 -27.18 -3.03 -57.37
CA ASP A 811 -27.36 -4.09 -56.39
C ASP A 811 -28.59 -4.98 -56.67
N LYS A 812 -28.76 -6.03 -55.86
CA LYS A 812 -29.84 -7.00 -56.02
C LYS A 812 -31.24 -6.39 -55.82
N GLU A 813 -31.34 -5.22 -55.21
CA GLU A 813 -32.61 -4.50 -54.97
C GLU A 813 -32.82 -3.35 -55.97
N GLY A 814 -31.97 -3.24 -56.98
CA GLY A 814 -32.12 -2.28 -58.08
C GLY A 814 -31.64 -0.86 -57.76
N PHE A 815 -30.81 -0.68 -56.72
CA PHE A 815 -30.16 0.61 -56.44
C PHE A 815 -28.83 0.74 -57.18
N ILE A 816 -28.59 1.92 -57.72
CA ILE A 816 -27.41 2.28 -58.51
C ILE A 816 -26.51 3.21 -57.70
N ARG A 817 -25.21 2.89 -57.68
CA ARG A 817 -24.15 3.66 -57.01
C ARG A 817 -22.90 3.73 -57.88
N ILE A 818 -22.06 4.76 -57.69
CA ILE A 818 -20.74 4.82 -58.34
C ILE A 818 -19.84 3.73 -57.74
N LYS A 819 -18.99 3.13 -58.58
CA LYS A 819 -17.99 2.14 -58.15
C LYS A 819 -17.10 2.76 -57.06
N ASP A 820 -16.89 2.02 -55.97
CA ASP A 820 -16.18 2.45 -54.75
C ASP A 820 -16.92 3.43 -53.82
N PHE A 821 -18.18 3.77 -54.09
CA PHE A 821 -19.00 4.56 -53.16
C PHE A 821 -19.36 3.75 -51.90
N LYS A 822 -18.94 4.23 -50.73
CA LYS A 822 -19.21 3.61 -49.41
C LYS A 822 -19.86 4.56 -48.39
N ASP A 823 -19.99 5.85 -48.72
CA ASP A 823 -20.45 6.88 -47.80
C ASP A 823 -21.98 7.08 -47.91
N VAL A 824 -22.75 6.06 -47.53
CA VAL A 824 -24.21 6.16 -47.48
C VAL A 824 -24.62 7.04 -46.30
N LYS A 825 -25.45 8.05 -46.56
CA LYS A 825 -25.97 8.98 -45.55
C LYS A 825 -27.50 8.95 -45.51
N VAL A 826 -28.05 9.26 -44.33
CA VAL A 826 -29.50 9.40 -44.14
C VAL A 826 -29.97 10.71 -44.74
N ARG A 827 -30.87 10.65 -45.73
CA ARG A 827 -31.39 11.82 -46.44
C ARG A 827 -32.87 12.02 -46.12
N ILE A 828 -33.23 13.06 -45.39
CA ILE A 828 -34.63 13.39 -45.08
C ILE A 828 -35.24 14.32 -46.14
N PRO A 829 -36.57 14.43 -46.25
CA PRO A 829 -37.20 15.32 -47.22
C PRO A 829 -36.74 16.77 -47.06
N ASN A 830 -36.42 17.41 -48.18
CA ASN A 830 -36.07 18.83 -48.18
C ASN A 830 -37.36 19.67 -48.07
N PRO A 831 -37.53 20.54 -47.06
CA PRO A 831 -38.72 21.39 -46.94
C PRO A 831 -38.94 22.32 -48.13
N ASP A 832 -37.88 22.66 -48.85
CA ASP A 832 -37.91 23.52 -50.04
C ASP A 832 -38.23 22.75 -51.34
N ASP A 833 -38.53 21.45 -51.24
CA ASP A 833 -38.81 20.58 -52.38
C ASP A 833 -40.09 19.75 -52.14
N ASP A 834 -41.11 19.93 -52.99
CA ASP A 834 -42.39 19.23 -52.90
C ASP A 834 -42.31 17.71 -53.15
N TYR A 835 -41.14 17.17 -53.50
CA TYR A 835 -40.96 15.75 -53.75
C TYR A 835 -40.65 14.93 -52.48
N LEU A 836 -41.60 14.10 -52.08
CA LEU A 836 -41.43 13.06 -51.08
C LEU A 836 -40.99 11.74 -51.73
N ARG A 837 -39.83 11.21 -51.31
CA ARG A 837 -39.33 9.90 -51.77
C ARG A 837 -40.22 8.76 -51.27
N PRO A 838 -40.77 7.90 -52.14
CA PRO A 838 -41.42 6.66 -51.72
C PRO A 838 -40.45 5.75 -50.94
N ILE A 839 -40.95 5.02 -49.94
CA ILE A 839 -40.13 4.13 -49.11
C ILE A 839 -39.36 3.08 -49.93
N ALA A 840 -39.95 2.60 -51.03
CA ALA A 840 -39.34 1.62 -51.94
C ALA A 840 -38.13 2.17 -52.72
N TYR A 841 -37.93 3.49 -52.74
CA TYR A 841 -36.80 4.14 -53.40
C TYR A 841 -35.74 4.65 -52.41
N ILE A 842 -35.81 4.20 -51.15
CA ILE A 842 -34.82 4.43 -50.11
C ILE A 842 -34.14 3.08 -49.85
N CYS A 843 -32.81 3.02 -49.92
CA CYS A 843 -32.11 1.74 -49.78
C CYS A 843 -32.10 1.25 -48.33
N ASN A 844 -32.02 -0.07 -48.14
CA ASN A 844 -32.00 -0.68 -46.81
C ASN A 844 -30.80 -0.20 -45.97
N GLU A 845 -29.65 0.08 -46.59
CA GLU A 845 -28.47 0.66 -45.91
C GLU A 845 -28.79 2.05 -45.30
N GLU A 846 -29.55 2.89 -46.00
CA GLU A 846 -29.98 4.21 -45.55
C GLU A 846 -31.03 4.12 -44.42
N LEU A 847 -31.98 3.19 -44.54
CA LEU A 847 -32.98 2.91 -43.49
C LEU A 847 -32.34 2.33 -42.23
N ALA A 848 -31.39 1.39 -42.38
CA ALA A 848 -30.65 0.80 -41.27
C ALA A 848 -29.80 1.85 -40.54
N LEU A 849 -29.14 2.75 -41.28
CA LEU A 849 -28.38 3.84 -40.70
C LEU A 849 -29.28 4.79 -39.91
N ALA A 850 -30.46 5.15 -40.46
CA ALA A 850 -31.44 5.98 -39.76
C ALA A 850 -31.94 5.32 -38.46
N MET A 851 -32.32 4.04 -38.51
CA MET A 851 -32.71 3.29 -37.32
C MET A 851 -31.58 3.22 -36.29
N LYS A 852 -30.35 2.98 -36.73
CA LYS A 852 -29.18 2.94 -35.84
C LYS A 852 -28.96 4.29 -35.16
N THR A 853 -28.99 5.40 -35.90
CA THR A 853 -28.84 6.74 -35.34
C THR A 853 -29.98 7.06 -34.37
N ILE A 854 -31.23 6.71 -34.70
CA ILE A 854 -32.38 6.91 -33.81
C ILE A 854 -32.20 6.10 -32.51
N VAL A 855 -31.82 4.82 -32.60
CA VAL A 855 -31.56 3.96 -31.43
C VAL A 855 -30.38 4.48 -30.61
N GLN A 856 -29.32 5.03 -31.23
CA GLN A 856 -28.21 5.67 -30.50
C GLN A 856 -28.66 6.85 -29.65
N HIS A 857 -29.68 7.57 -30.11
CA HIS A 857 -30.22 8.75 -29.43
C HIS A 857 -31.44 8.41 -28.53
N SER A 858 -31.98 7.19 -28.61
CA SER A 858 -33.09 6.72 -27.78
C SER A 858 -32.65 5.61 -26.84
N PHE A 859 -32.76 5.82 -25.52
CA PHE A 859 -32.27 4.88 -24.51
C PHE A 859 -33.18 3.66 -24.29
N GLY A 860 -34.09 3.34 -25.23
CA GLY A 860 -35.00 2.20 -25.15
C GLY A 860 -36.30 2.45 -25.91
N ILE A 861 -36.29 2.15 -27.20
CA ILE A 861 -37.46 2.29 -28.09
C ILE A 861 -38.06 0.92 -28.40
N THR A 862 -39.39 0.81 -28.46
CA THR A 862 -40.01 -0.46 -28.91
C THR A 862 -39.83 -0.60 -30.42
N PRO A 863 -39.79 -1.81 -30.99
CA PRO A 863 -39.70 -1.98 -32.45
C PRO A 863 -40.77 -1.20 -33.21
N ASN A 864 -42.01 -1.22 -32.72
CA ASN A 864 -43.12 -0.49 -33.34
C ASN A 864 -42.92 1.03 -33.26
N ASP A 865 -42.47 1.56 -32.12
CA ASP A 865 -42.19 2.99 -31.99
C ASP A 865 -40.99 3.41 -32.85
N LEU A 866 -39.97 2.55 -33.00
CA LEU A 866 -38.83 2.77 -33.89
C LEU A 866 -39.29 2.92 -35.34
N PHE A 867 -40.22 2.08 -35.79
CA PHE A 867 -40.78 2.18 -37.14
C PHE A 867 -41.55 3.49 -37.33
N ILE A 868 -42.31 3.92 -36.33
CA ILE A 868 -43.09 5.17 -36.38
C ILE A 868 -42.16 6.39 -36.41
N VAL A 869 -41.14 6.43 -35.56
CA VAL A 869 -40.18 7.54 -35.50
C VAL A 869 -39.38 7.61 -36.81
N THR A 870 -38.84 6.47 -37.27
CA THR A 870 -38.10 6.41 -38.54
C THR A 870 -38.96 6.88 -39.71
N ALA A 871 -40.22 6.44 -39.80
CA ALA A 871 -41.12 6.87 -40.86
C ALA A 871 -41.42 8.38 -40.82
N ARG A 872 -41.54 8.98 -39.63
CA ARG A 872 -41.75 10.43 -39.48
C ARG A 872 -40.56 11.25 -39.94
N GLU A 873 -39.34 10.81 -39.62
CA GLU A 873 -38.11 11.49 -40.08
C GLU A 873 -37.99 11.49 -41.61
N PHE A 874 -38.44 10.41 -42.28
CA PHE A 874 -38.54 10.38 -43.75
C PHE A 874 -39.77 11.11 -44.32
N GLY A 875 -40.55 11.84 -43.50
CA GLY A 875 -41.69 12.68 -43.93
C GLY A 875 -43.05 11.98 -44.03
N PHE A 876 -43.15 10.71 -43.64
CA PHE A 876 -44.41 9.97 -43.69
C PHE A 876 -45.31 10.29 -42.48
N LYS A 877 -46.36 11.09 -42.71
CA LYS A 877 -47.34 11.45 -41.65
C LYS A 877 -48.23 10.27 -41.20
N ARG A 878 -48.40 9.25 -42.05
CA ARG A 878 -49.15 8.01 -41.77
C ARG A 878 -48.31 6.80 -42.15
N THR A 879 -48.20 5.82 -41.25
CA THR A 879 -47.51 4.55 -41.47
C THR A 879 -48.49 3.51 -42.01
N GLY A 880 -48.57 3.35 -43.33
CA GLY A 880 -49.31 2.25 -43.96
C GLY A 880 -48.55 0.91 -43.89
N GLU A 881 -49.24 -0.21 -44.14
CA GLU A 881 -48.66 -1.57 -44.06
C GLU A 881 -47.37 -1.73 -44.88
N ASN A 882 -47.31 -1.16 -46.10
CA ASN A 882 -46.13 -1.24 -46.96
C ASN A 882 -44.88 -0.57 -46.34
N ILE A 883 -45.06 0.53 -45.60
CA ILE A 883 -43.95 1.25 -44.94
C ILE A 883 -43.45 0.44 -43.74
N ILE A 884 -44.38 -0.06 -42.92
CA ILE A 884 -44.05 -0.86 -41.74
C ILE A 884 -43.35 -2.16 -42.17
N ASN A 885 -43.86 -2.86 -43.18
CA ASN A 885 -43.26 -4.10 -43.68
C ASN A 885 -41.83 -3.88 -44.20
N SER A 886 -41.57 -2.76 -44.89
CA SER A 886 -40.22 -2.42 -45.36
C SER A 886 -39.27 -2.18 -44.18
N LEU A 887 -39.69 -1.38 -43.19
CA LEU A 887 -38.90 -1.11 -41.99
C LEU A 887 -38.69 -2.35 -41.11
N GLN A 888 -39.68 -3.23 -41.03
CA GLN A 888 -39.60 -4.50 -40.29
C GLN A 888 -38.62 -5.49 -40.95
N CYS A 889 -38.55 -5.52 -42.28
CA CYS A 889 -37.59 -6.35 -43.01
C CYS A 889 -36.15 -5.91 -42.70
N VAL A 890 -35.89 -4.59 -42.76
CA VAL A 890 -34.58 -4.02 -42.39
C VAL A 890 -34.24 -4.31 -40.93
N TYR A 891 -35.19 -4.13 -40.01
CA TYR A 891 -34.99 -4.42 -38.59
C TYR A 891 -34.62 -5.89 -38.32
N LYS A 892 -35.29 -6.84 -38.98
CA LYS A 892 -34.94 -8.27 -38.87
C LYS A 892 -33.51 -8.56 -39.35
N GLN A 893 -33.11 -7.97 -40.47
CA GLN A 893 -31.73 -8.09 -40.97
C GLN A 893 -30.70 -7.51 -39.97
N MET A 894 -31.03 -6.42 -39.28
CA MET A 894 -30.15 -5.83 -38.27
C MET A 894 -30.01 -6.72 -37.02
N ILE A 895 -31.06 -7.43 -36.61
CA ILE A 895 -30.98 -8.45 -35.55
C ILE A 895 -30.13 -9.64 -36.00
N GLU A 896 -30.39 -10.19 -37.20
CA GLU A 896 -29.63 -11.33 -37.74
C GLU A 896 -28.14 -11.04 -37.87
N ASN A 897 -27.78 -9.79 -38.19
CA ASN A 897 -26.39 -9.32 -38.27
C ASN A 897 -25.79 -8.92 -36.91
N ASN A 898 -26.44 -9.20 -35.79
CA ASN A 898 -26.03 -8.82 -34.42
C ASN A 898 -25.77 -7.31 -34.23
N GLN A 899 -26.44 -6.44 -35.00
CA GLN A 899 -26.35 -5.00 -34.83
C GLN A 899 -27.33 -4.46 -33.77
N PHE A 900 -28.48 -5.12 -33.62
CA PHE A 900 -29.46 -4.84 -32.57
C PHE A 900 -29.71 -6.08 -31.70
N ILE A 901 -30.02 -5.84 -30.43
CA ILE A 901 -30.49 -6.82 -29.45
C ILE A 901 -31.80 -6.29 -28.85
N GLU A 902 -32.78 -7.17 -28.66
CA GLU A 902 -34.04 -6.83 -28.00
C GLU A 902 -34.01 -7.30 -26.53
N VAL A 903 -34.24 -6.36 -25.60
CA VAL A 903 -34.31 -6.61 -24.14
C VAL A 903 -35.65 -6.07 -23.65
N ASP A 904 -36.52 -6.94 -23.13
CA ASP A 904 -37.89 -6.61 -22.66
C ASP A 904 -38.76 -5.81 -23.64
N GLY A 905 -38.69 -6.16 -24.94
CA GLY A 905 -39.45 -5.46 -25.97
C GLY A 905 -38.88 -4.10 -26.36
N LYS A 906 -37.64 -3.78 -25.94
CA LYS A 906 -36.91 -2.56 -26.28
C LYS A 906 -35.65 -2.88 -27.07
N VAL A 907 -35.37 -2.07 -28.08
CA VAL A 907 -34.23 -2.22 -28.99
C VAL A 907 -32.99 -1.55 -28.41
N LYS A 908 -31.87 -2.27 -28.41
CA LYS A 908 -30.54 -1.80 -28.02
C LYS A 908 -29.51 -2.10 -29.11
N ILE A 909 -28.47 -1.29 -29.22
CA ILE A 909 -27.31 -1.58 -30.07
C ILE A 909 -26.36 -2.52 -29.32
N ASN A 910 -25.93 -3.58 -30.00
CA ASN A 910 -24.95 -4.54 -29.47
C ASN A 910 -23.58 -3.89 -29.25
#